data_AF-A0A2S0L6F0-F1
#
_entry.id   AF-A0A2S0L6F0-F1
#
_cell.length_a   1.000
_cell.length_b   1.000
_cell.length_c   1.000
_cell.angle_alpha   90.00
_cell.angle_beta   90.00
_cell.angle_gamma   90.00
#
_symmetry.space_group_name_H-M   'P 1'
#
loop_
_entity.id
_entity.type
_entity.pdbx_description
1 polymer ?
#
loop_
_entity_poly.entity_id
_entity_poly.type
_entity_poly.pdbx_seq_one_letter_code
_entity_poly.pdbx_strand_id
1 'polypeptide(L)'
;MKLAKRIIAFIAVIAITIGPFSYPQDVSAATQKDGYNITISNVTVSPSPVNVGSLASLKFDYNIDTQSGNAMKPGDTIKLSTNIGTMFGNLPSSDVPLYSESGQKVATATITGTEIKFTLDPDFPTDRNFMSGSLYTGARLKALDNGATAGSPVTKPLTIEDASANVTFKVRDAVPGTNTGGVPADPSLRTINNRLLEKQGWTSAYDTARIKLIANQLGSLRLFNTYNNIDSTFGTYQEQTNMMIVDKIPRNGVVDLSTISISAVRYNWTEVPAGGNTFYAQAAPGTVMPIERGSNWIPVTQYFSQITQSSSDTYDSFYAKIKAQKMSYGVFTDPATGGDTFIANMSNDSLKYTDLEPALAGINKIKDIYGTNGPSHGNVVTFFAEFDTHYPEITAVETVTNTGKAKSDQAEDSASVSYTIDKANGTATVAAGSIRVKAVDDIDGTTPIAGAEFKVQTKIGGIWMDYYIRGRKATAKTNASGEATISGLSKGDYRLVQTSTPAKYTFTNKVFKPNPAFTTSGSLNATEGTFSIQSATQPGFSAIVPNYQTAEAVIKGHKDYVDSEGTAVTIPESTFEVSVSQIAGENYDGVTMPGDVTTFVHSDGRIEFDKIKFTKVGTYKFKVKETASNPVAGVAYDTAEKEVKVTVANNGGTLKATADSEPRFRNVFTSVKKNLRVKKTLSGDTPPAVGEFKFELSQAGTTAQGLSEAPMPAGSVLGKKVVTVNGAGEIDFGDIEFKAVGKYTYKVVELDTRLANYTYDSTEYTVVVDVTADANNQIVANYEIKKGAETVNDLTFNNKYEVPKAPTSPSKDKTINNAKKHKSPKTGDSTEDLMLMLSIFAASVLMLIGTIGYKKRLR
;
A
#
# COMPACT_ATOMS: atom_id res chain seq x y z
N MET A 1 21.74 42.08 -8.64
CA MET A 1 21.30 42.01 -10.06
C MET A 1 19.98 41.24 -10.06
N LYS A 2 18.84 41.92 -10.03
CA LYS A 2 18.07 42.48 -11.15
C LYS A 2 17.37 41.39 -12.01
N LEU A 3 16.04 41.54 -12.02
CA LEU A 3 15.02 41.11 -12.99
C LEU A 3 14.66 39.61 -13.03
N ALA A 4 13.42 39.19 -13.25
CA ALA A 4 12.07 39.76 -13.18
C ALA A 4 11.12 38.75 -13.83
N LYS A 5 9.90 38.63 -13.28
CA LYS A 5 8.61 38.38 -13.97
C LYS A 5 8.49 37.14 -14.87
N ARG A 6 7.53 36.26 -14.54
CA ARG A 6 6.27 36.07 -15.33
C ARG A 6 5.35 34.97 -14.77
N ILE A 7 4.07 35.35 -14.59
CA ILE A 7 2.81 34.62 -14.92
C ILE A 7 2.44 33.48 -13.94
N ILE A 8 1.51 33.62 -12.99
CA ILE A 8 0.04 33.82 -13.06
C ILE A 8 -0.63 32.94 -14.12
N ALA A 9 -0.99 31.72 -13.74
CA ALA A 9 -2.14 31.00 -14.30
C ALA A 9 -2.75 30.18 -13.16
N PHE A 10 -3.76 30.77 -12.51
CA PHE A 10 -4.55 30.11 -11.48
C PHE A 10 -5.42 29.04 -12.14
N ILE A 11 -5.27 27.80 -11.67
CA ILE A 11 -6.04 26.64 -12.13
C ILE A 11 -7.45 26.75 -11.53
N ALA A 12 -8.44 27.04 -12.38
CA ALA A 12 -9.86 26.95 -12.03
C ALA A 12 -10.30 25.46 -12.10
N VAL A 13 -10.37 24.79 -10.95
CA VAL A 13 -11.00 23.47 -10.83
C VAL A 13 -12.48 23.68 -10.52
N ILE A 14 -13.31 23.57 -11.55
CA ILE A 14 -14.77 23.60 -11.49
C ILE A 14 -15.25 22.28 -10.87
N ALA A 15 -15.77 22.31 -9.64
CA ALA A 15 -16.50 21.20 -9.02
C ALA A 15 -17.98 21.59 -8.96
N ILE A 16 -18.85 20.81 -9.61
CA ILE A 16 -20.28 21.08 -9.63
C ILE A 16 -21.04 19.96 -8.92
N THR A 17 -22.05 20.34 -8.14
CA THR A 17 -23.04 19.50 -7.46
C THR A 17 -24.24 19.26 -8.38
N ILE A 18 -24.73 18.01 -8.34
CA ILE A 18 -25.79 17.45 -9.19
C ILE A 18 -27.13 17.62 -8.45
N GLY A 19 -28.10 18.31 -9.06
CA GLY A 19 -29.50 18.30 -8.61
C GLY A 19 -30.24 17.04 -9.08
N PRO A 20 -31.47 16.78 -8.58
CA PRO A 20 -32.24 15.59 -8.96
C PRO A 20 -32.63 15.65 -10.45
N PHE A 21 -32.12 14.70 -11.22
CA PHE A 21 -32.51 14.46 -12.60
C PHE A 21 -33.83 13.69 -12.63
N SER A 22 -34.79 14.13 -13.45
CA SER A 22 -36.03 13.38 -13.70
C SER A 22 -35.80 12.40 -14.84
N TYR A 23 -36.18 11.13 -14.63
CA TYR A 23 -35.85 9.99 -15.50
C TYR A 23 -37.01 9.54 -16.39
N PRO A 24 -36.87 9.67 -17.71
CA PRO A 24 -37.42 8.72 -18.69
C PRO A 24 -36.34 7.73 -19.18
N GLN A 25 -36.78 6.59 -19.76
CA GLN A 25 -36.04 5.34 -20.03
C GLN A 25 -34.60 5.41 -20.59
N ASP A 26 -33.84 4.35 -20.27
CA ASP A 26 -32.45 4.00 -20.63
C ASP A 26 -32.06 4.26 -22.09
N VAL A 27 -30.96 4.99 -22.30
CA VAL A 27 -30.26 4.98 -23.59
C VAL A 27 -28.74 5.03 -23.39
N SER A 28 -28.09 3.90 -23.65
CA SER A 28 -26.63 3.81 -23.80
C SER A 28 -26.31 3.67 -25.28
N ALA A 29 -25.32 4.41 -25.76
CA ALA A 29 -24.78 4.24 -27.10
C ALA A 29 -23.34 3.80 -27.04
N ALA A 30 -23.03 2.74 -27.78
CA ALA A 30 -21.67 2.35 -28.09
C ALA A 30 -21.42 2.67 -29.56
N THR A 31 -20.45 3.53 -29.83
CA THR A 31 -20.03 3.89 -31.18
C THR A 31 -18.54 3.64 -31.37
N GLN A 32 -18.14 3.41 -32.60
CA GLN A 32 -16.75 3.24 -32.99
C GLN A 32 -16.37 4.38 -33.92
N LYS A 33 -15.45 5.23 -33.47
CA LYS A 33 -15.13 6.48 -34.17
C LYS A 33 -13.70 6.89 -33.92
N ASP A 34 -13.02 7.38 -34.96
CA ASP A 34 -11.65 7.90 -34.90
C ASP A 34 -10.62 6.94 -34.27
N GLY A 35 -10.82 5.63 -34.39
CA GLY A 35 -9.94 4.61 -33.80
C GLY A 35 -10.21 4.27 -32.33
N TYR A 36 -11.33 4.75 -31.78
CA TYR A 36 -11.77 4.56 -30.40
C TYR A 36 -13.10 3.82 -30.31
N ASN A 37 -13.26 2.97 -29.29
CA ASN A 37 -14.55 2.52 -28.81
C ASN A 37 -15.06 3.54 -27.80
N ILE A 38 -16.26 4.07 -28.02
CA ILE A 38 -16.83 5.13 -27.21
C ILE A 38 -18.19 4.67 -26.72
N THR A 39 -18.37 4.67 -25.41
CA THR A 39 -19.67 4.44 -24.78
C THR A 39 -20.13 5.71 -24.07
N ILE A 40 -21.32 6.19 -24.41
CA ILE A 40 -22.00 7.29 -23.71
C ILE A 40 -23.22 6.72 -23.01
N SER A 41 -23.38 7.10 -21.74
CA SER A 41 -24.48 6.64 -20.90
C SER A 41 -24.90 7.72 -19.91
N ASN A 42 -26.03 7.50 -19.22
CA ASN A 42 -26.52 8.37 -18.15
C ASN A 42 -26.67 9.84 -18.57
N VAL A 43 -27.06 10.08 -19.83
CA VAL A 43 -27.34 11.40 -20.37
C VAL A 43 -28.55 11.96 -19.64
N THR A 44 -28.36 13.07 -18.93
CA THR A 44 -29.38 13.61 -18.04
C THR A 44 -29.33 15.14 -18.04
N VAL A 45 -30.51 15.77 -17.98
CA VAL A 45 -30.67 17.22 -17.94
C VAL A 45 -31.40 17.64 -16.67
N SER A 46 -30.82 18.57 -15.91
CA SER A 46 -31.39 19.07 -14.65
C SER A 46 -31.49 20.60 -14.69
N PRO A 47 -32.63 21.20 -14.29
CA PRO A 47 -33.86 20.54 -13.82
C PRO A 47 -34.64 19.90 -14.98
N SER A 48 -35.45 18.87 -14.71
CA SER A 48 -36.41 18.30 -15.68
C SER A 48 -37.75 18.07 -14.96
N PRO A 49 -38.92 18.51 -15.45
CA PRO A 49 -39.12 19.35 -16.62
C PRO A 49 -38.43 20.72 -16.49
N VAL A 50 -37.77 21.16 -17.56
CA VAL A 50 -37.08 22.44 -17.67
C VAL A 50 -38.11 23.53 -17.97
N ASN A 51 -38.09 24.65 -17.24
CA ASN A 51 -38.94 25.78 -17.63
C ASN A 51 -38.32 26.50 -18.84
N VAL A 52 -39.13 26.88 -19.83
CA VAL A 52 -38.66 27.67 -20.99
C VAL A 52 -37.90 28.91 -20.51
N GLY A 53 -36.72 29.14 -21.07
CA GLY A 53 -35.83 30.25 -20.71
C GLY A 53 -34.96 30.03 -19.47
N SER A 54 -35.13 28.94 -18.71
CA SER A 54 -34.29 28.59 -17.55
C SER A 54 -32.97 27.94 -17.98
N LEU A 55 -31.96 28.04 -17.11
CA LEU A 55 -30.71 27.31 -17.28
C LEU A 55 -30.87 25.86 -16.84
N ALA A 56 -30.23 24.97 -17.59
CA ALA A 56 -30.16 23.54 -17.34
C ALA A 56 -28.70 23.07 -17.38
N SER A 57 -28.45 21.97 -16.70
CA SER A 57 -27.17 21.26 -16.66
C SER A 57 -27.30 19.94 -17.37
N LEU A 58 -26.33 19.62 -18.23
CA LEU A 58 -26.17 18.31 -18.81
C LEU A 58 -25.12 17.52 -18.03
N LYS A 59 -25.45 16.29 -17.65
CA LYS A 59 -24.51 15.27 -17.18
C LYS A 59 -24.57 14.10 -18.14
N PHE A 60 -23.41 13.54 -18.46
CA PHE A 60 -23.34 12.22 -19.08
C PHE A 60 -22.07 11.52 -18.62
N ASP A 61 -22.10 10.20 -18.62
CA ASP A 61 -20.94 9.38 -18.37
C ASP A 61 -20.34 8.96 -19.72
N TYR A 62 -19.02 8.97 -19.80
CA TYR A 62 -18.28 8.56 -20.97
C TYR A 62 -17.27 7.48 -20.59
N ASN A 63 -17.11 6.53 -21.49
CA ASN A 63 -16.05 5.55 -21.46
C ASN A 63 -15.45 5.45 -22.87
N ILE A 64 -14.15 5.67 -22.98
CA ILE A 64 -13.42 5.76 -24.24
C ILE A 64 -12.20 4.86 -24.11
N ASP A 65 -12.07 3.87 -24.98
CA ASP A 65 -10.90 2.98 -25.07
C ASP A 65 -10.43 2.87 -26.51
N THR A 66 -9.15 2.55 -26.71
CA THR A 66 -8.61 2.43 -28.07
C THR A 66 -9.00 1.12 -28.72
N GLN A 67 -9.17 1.17 -30.04
CA GLN A 67 -9.26 -0.04 -30.86
C GLN A 67 -7.89 -0.71 -31.00
N SER A 68 -7.89 -2.02 -31.23
CA SER A 68 -6.66 -2.80 -31.41
C SER A 68 -5.73 -2.18 -32.45
N GLY A 69 -4.51 -1.82 -32.03
CA GLY A 69 -3.49 -1.19 -32.88
C GLY A 69 -3.45 0.34 -32.86
N ASN A 70 -4.40 1.01 -32.20
CA ASN A 70 -4.37 2.46 -31.97
C ASN A 70 -4.00 2.76 -30.51
N ALA A 71 -3.02 3.63 -30.30
CA ALA A 71 -2.67 4.12 -28.97
C ALA A 71 -3.09 5.59 -28.84
N MET A 72 -3.60 5.99 -27.68
CA MET A 72 -3.91 7.39 -27.39
C MET A 72 -2.62 8.20 -27.35
N LYS A 73 -2.53 9.26 -28.15
CA LYS A 73 -1.37 10.15 -28.20
C LYS A 73 -1.71 11.53 -27.67
N PRO A 74 -0.78 12.22 -26.99
CA PRO A 74 -0.95 13.61 -26.63
C PRO A 74 -1.34 14.46 -27.85
N GLY A 75 -2.39 15.27 -27.69
CA GLY A 75 -2.96 16.08 -28.78
C GLY A 75 -4.05 15.40 -29.62
N ASP A 76 -4.31 14.10 -29.44
CA ASP A 76 -5.42 13.43 -30.12
C ASP A 76 -6.76 14.08 -29.77
N THR A 77 -7.67 14.12 -30.75
CA THR A 77 -8.99 14.71 -30.60
C THR A 77 -10.08 13.68 -30.88
N ILE A 78 -11.03 13.55 -29.95
CA ILE A 78 -12.14 12.59 -30.02
C ILE A 78 -13.45 13.39 -30.04
N LYS A 79 -14.27 13.19 -31.07
CA LYS A 79 -15.43 14.05 -31.36
C LYS A 79 -16.74 13.30 -31.31
N LEU A 80 -17.68 13.79 -30.51
CA LEU A 80 -19.03 13.26 -30.39
C LEU A 80 -20.06 14.22 -31.01
N SER A 81 -20.98 13.70 -31.80
CA SER A 81 -22.13 14.44 -32.32
C SER A 81 -23.17 14.69 -31.23
N THR A 82 -23.87 15.83 -31.27
CA THR A 82 -24.96 16.12 -30.33
C THR A 82 -25.97 17.12 -30.91
N ASN A 83 -27.21 17.10 -30.43
CA ASN A 83 -28.25 18.06 -30.81
C ASN A 83 -28.53 19.15 -29.75
N ILE A 84 -27.67 19.29 -28.73
CA ILE A 84 -27.84 20.24 -27.61
C ILE A 84 -28.25 21.64 -28.10
N GLY A 85 -27.62 22.14 -29.15
CA GLY A 85 -27.86 23.49 -29.68
C GLY A 85 -29.30 23.72 -30.16
N THR A 86 -29.98 22.67 -30.63
CA THR A 86 -31.38 22.75 -31.08
C THR A 86 -32.37 22.93 -29.93
N MET A 87 -31.96 22.59 -28.70
CA MET A 87 -32.79 22.65 -27.50
C MET A 87 -32.37 23.73 -26.52
N PHE A 88 -31.09 24.09 -26.52
CA PHE A 88 -30.47 24.94 -25.50
C PHE A 88 -29.62 26.10 -26.04
N GLY A 89 -29.55 26.28 -27.37
CA GLY A 89 -28.75 27.33 -28.02
C GLY A 89 -27.23 27.12 -27.91
N ASN A 90 -26.46 28.16 -28.22
CA ASN A 90 -24.99 28.13 -28.17
C ASN A 90 -24.45 28.28 -26.74
N LEU A 91 -23.47 27.44 -26.38
CA LEU A 91 -22.69 27.54 -25.15
C LEU A 91 -21.59 28.60 -25.31
N PRO A 92 -21.43 29.57 -24.38
CA PRO A 92 -20.17 30.30 -24.26
C PRO A 92 -19.08 29.30 -23.82
N SER A 93 -18.01 29.20 -24.63
CA SER A 93 -16.89 28.23 -24.56
C SER A 93 -16.70 27.55 -23.19
N SER A 94 -17.09 26.28 -23.10
CA SER A 94 -17.03 25.46 -21.87
C SER A 94 -15.95 24.40 -22.00
N ASP A 95 -14.69 24.79 -21.80
CA ASP A 95 -13.58 23.84 -21.66
C ASP A 95 -13.58 23.25 -20.26
N VAL A 96 -13.73 21.92 -20.18
CA VAL A 96 -13.71 21.16 -18.92
C VAL A 96 -12.40 20.37 -18.84
N PRO A 97 -11.46 20.75 -17.95
CA PRO A 97 -10.22 20.00 -17.77
C PRO A 97 -10.49 18.66 -17.04
N LEU A 98 -9.85 17.61 -17.52
CA LEU A 98 -9.87 16.25 -16.96
C LEU A 98 -8.49 15.97 -16.36
N TYR A 99 -8.41 15.31 -15.19
CA TYR A 99 -7.16 15.12 -14.44
C TYR A 99 -6.84 13.64 -14.13
N SER A 100 -5.56 13.31 -13.90
CA SER A 100 -5.01 12.00 -13.52
C SER A 100 -4.93 11.77 -12.00
N GLU A 101 -4.44 10.60 -11.59
CA GLU A 101 -4.17 10.22 -10.18
C GLU A 101 -3.24 11.18 -9.43
N SER A 102 -2.30 11.82 -10.13
CA SER A 102 -1.35 12.78 -9.58
C SER A 102 -1.88 14.22 -9.55
N GLY A 103 -3.10 14.45 -10.04
CA GLY A 103 -3.68 15.78 -10.23
C GLY A 103 -3.19 16.50 -11.50
N GLN A 104 -2.55 15.79 -12.42
CA GLN A 104 -2.09 16.33 -13.70
C GLN A 104 -3.24 16.37 -14.71
N LYS A 105 -3.33 17.42 -15.52
CA LYS A 105 -4.36 17.54 -16.56
C LYS A 105 -4.08 16.53 -17.67
N VAL A 106 -5.05 15.67 -17.99
CA VAL A 106 -4.94 14.60 -18.99
C VAL A 106 -5.71 14.92 -20.27
N ALA A 107 -6.79 15.68 -20.19
CA ALA A 107 -7.55 16.05 -21.36
C ALA A 107 -8.40 17.31 -21.10
N THR A 108 -8.95 17.88 -22.17
CA THR A 108 -9.93 18.98 -22.12
C THR A 108 -11.14 18.60 -22.95
N ALA A 109 -12.34 18.65 -22.36
CA ALA A 109 -13.58 18.46 -23.09
C ALA A 109 -14.19 19.81 -23.45
N THR A 110 -14.35 20.10 -24.74
CA THR A 110 -14.97 21.30 -25.28
C THR A 110 -16.35 20.95 -25.80
N ILE A 111 -17.40 21.63 -25.31
CA ILE A 111 -18.79 21.33 -25.67
C ILE A 111 -19.37 22.49 -26.47
N THR A 112 -19.93 22.17 -27.63
CA THR A 112 -20.61 23.11 -28.53
C THR A 112 -22.06 22.69 -28.74
N GLY A 113 -22.83 23.48 -29.51
CA GLY A 113 -24.21 23.13 -29.84
C GLY A 113 -24.37 21.85 -30.67
N THR A 114 -23.31 21.42 -31.37
CA THR A 114 -23.37 20.28 -32.33
C THR A 114 -22.30 19.22 -32.10
N GLU A 115 -21.24 19.53 -31.35
CA GLU A 115 -20.09 18.64 -31.13
C GLU A 115 -19.58 18.71 -29.67
N ILE A 116 -19.25 17.57 -29.09
CA ILE A 116 -18.43 17.45 -27.87
C ILE A 116 -17.06 16.93 -28.28
N LYS A 117 -16.00 17.69 -28.03
CA LYS A 117 -14.62 17.36 -28.43
C LYS A 117 -13.73 17.15 -27.20
N PHE A 118 -13.21 15.96 -27.01
CA PHE A 118 -12.11 15.70 -26.07
C PHE A 118 -10.78 15.95 -26.77
N THR A 119 -9.88 16.68 -26.13
CA THR A 119 -8.52 16.92 -26.61
C THR A 119 -7.54 16.42 -25.55
N LEU A 120 -6.71 15.43 -25.88
CA LEU A 120 -5.72 14.90 -24.95
C LEU A 120 -4.62 15.94 -24.71
N ASP A 121 -4.26 16.13 -23.43
CA ASP A 121 -3.25 17.10 -23.03
C ASP A 121 -1.84 16.63 -23.46
N PRO A 122 -0.87 17.54 -23.72
CA PRO A 122 0.52 17.18 -24.04
C PRO A 122 1.17 16.17 -23.07
N ASP A 123 0.66 16.16 -21.85
CA ASP A 123 1.13 15.38 -20.71
C ASP A 123 0.36 14.04 -20.51
N PHE A 124 -0.46 13.64 -21.48
CA PHE A 124 -1.22 12.39 -21.39
C PHE A 124 -0.27 11.17 -21.27
N PRO A 125 -0.49 10.25 -20.30
CA PRO A 125 0.42 9.12 -20.10
C PRO A 125 0.51 8.23 -21.35
N THR A 126 1.73 7.96 -21.80
CA THR A 126 2.00 7.23 -23.05
C THR A 126 1.62 5.75 -23.01
N ASP A 127 1.42 5.20 -21.82
CA ASP A 127 0.96 3.84 -21.54
C ASP A 127 -0.56 3.73 -21.38
N ARG A 128 -1.26 4.87 -21.31
CA ARG A 128 -2.71 4.92 -21.12
C ARG A 128 -3.42 4.90 -22.46
N ASN A 129 -4.34 3.95 -22.65
CA ASN A 129 -5.12 3.80 -23.88
C ASN A 129 -6.63 3.86 -23.64
N PHE A 130 -7.04 4.51 -22.55
CA PHE A 130 -8.44 4.62 -22.15
C PHE A 130 -8.68 5.86 -21.28
N MET A 131 -9.91 6.34 -21.27
CA MET A 131 -10.39 7.46 -20.46
C MET A 131 -11.86 7.25 -20.10
N SER A 132 -12.20 7.39 -18.82
CA SER A 132 -13.58 7.21 -18.34
C SER A 132 -13.92 8.15 -17.20
N GLY A 133 -15.21 8.47 -17.06
CA GLY A 133 -15.72 9.29 -15.97
C GLY A 133 -17.06 9.93 -16.29
N SER A 134 -17.49 10.82 -15.40
CA SER A 134 -18.67 11.67 -15.61
C SER A 134 -18.26 13.06 -16.06
N LEU A 135 -18.84 13.55 -17.15
CA LEU A 135 -18.74 14.95 -17.57
C LEU A 135 -19.99 15.71 -17.13
N TYR A 136 -19.80 16.93 -16.64
CA TYR A 136 -20.89 17.78 -16.19
C TYR A 136 -20.69 19.22 -16.67
N THR A 137 -21.68 19.77 -17.38
CA THR A 137 -21.54 21.06 -18.08
C THR A 137 -21.75 22.28 -17.19
N GLY A 138 -22.37 22.14 -16.02
CA GLY A 138 -22.90 23.31 -15.29
C GLY A 138 -24.26 23.74 -15.81
N ALA A 139 -24.96 24.58 -15.03
CA ALA A 139 -26.22 25.22 -15.40
C ALA A 139 -25.97 26.32 -16.45
N ARG A 140 -25.51 25.92 -17.63
CA ARG A 140 -25.05 26.82 -18.70
C ARG A 140 -25.86 26.67 -19.99
N LEU A 141 -26.79 25.72 -20.04
CA LEU A 141 -27.65 25.44 -21.18
C LEU A 141 -28.98 26.19 -21.04
N LYS A 142 -29.26 27.18 -21.90
CA LYS A 142 -30.50 27.98 -21.80
C LYS A 142 -31.63 27.34 -22.59
N ALA A 143 -32.65 26.84 -21.91
CA ALA A 143 -33.77 26.16 -22.54
C ALA A 143 -34.51 27.05 -23.56
N LEU A 144 -34.55 26.61 -24.81
CA LEU A 144 -35.38 27.21 -25.85
C LEU A 144 -36.85 26.83 -25.65
N ASP A 145 -37.74 27.61 -26.26
CA ASP A 145 -39.21 27.42 -26.28
C ASP A 145 -39.59 26.00 -26.69
N ASN A 146 -38.96 25.46 -27.75
CA ASN A 146 -39.16 24.11 -28.25
C ASN A 146 -40.62 23.71 -28.59
N GLY A 147 -41.55 24.66 -28.64
CA GLY A 147 -42.99 24.50 -28.88
C GLY A 147 -43.86 24.49 -27.60
N ALA A 148 -43.30 24.68 -26.41
CA ALA A 148 -44.03 24.55 -25.14
C ALA A 148 -44.87 25.81 -24.82
N THR A 149 -46.13 25.62 -24.39
CA THR A 149 -47.07 26.70 -24.03
C THR A 149 -47.64 26.53 -22.61
N ALA A 150 -48.31 27.55 -22.08
CA ALA A 150 -48.89 27.52 -20.73
C ALA A 150 -49.88 26.34 -20.58
N GLY A 151 -49.66 25.50 -19.56
CA GLY A 151 -50.43 24.27 -19.34
C GLY A 151 -50.17 23.12 -20.33
N SER A 152 -49.30 23.31 -21.33
CA SER A 152 -49.00 22.30 -22.37
C SER A 152 -47.48 22.09 -22.54
N PRO A 153 -46.86 21.16 -21.77
CA PRO A 153 -45.43 20.87 -21.86
C PRO A 153 -45.07 20.09 -23.14
N VAL A 154 -43.86 20.30 -23.67
CA VAL A 154 -43.33 19.60 -24.85
C VAL A 154 -42.08 18.80 -24.49
N THR A 155 -42.00 17.55 -24.94
CA THR A 155 -40.83 16.68 -24.68
C THR A 155 -40.05 16.44 -25.97
N LYS A 156 -38.72 16.62 -25.93
CA LYS A 156 -37.82 16.33 -27.06
C LYS A 156 -36.64 15.44 -26.64
N PRO A 157 -36.11 14.57 -27.52
CA PRO A 157 -34.97 13.71 -27.22
C PRO A 157 -33.64 14.44 -27.44
N LEU A 158 -32.90 14.77 -26.37
CA LEU A 158 -31.52 15.22 -26.46
C LEU A 158 -30.64 14.04 -26.84
N THR A 159 -29.79 14.17 -27.87
CA THR A 159 -28.89 13.12 -28.34
C THR A 159 -27.42 13.49 -28.17
N ILE A 160 -26.61 12.51 -27.80
CA ILE A 160 -25.15 12.52 -27.86
C ILE A 160 -24.74 11.21 -28.54
N GLU A 161 -24.30 11.29 -29.80
CA GLU A 161 -24.28 10.14 -30.72
C GLU A 161 -25.64 9.40 -30.67
N ASP A 162 -25.65 8.08 -30.48
CA ASP A 162 -26.91 7.31 -30.41
C ASP A 162 -27.56 7.35 -29.01
N ALA A 163 -26.92 7.96 -28.01
CA ALA A 163 -27.46 8.03 -26.65
C ALA A 163 -28.46 9.16 -26.59
N SER A 164 -29.68 8.90 -26.09
CA SER A 164 -30.73 9.91 -26.02
C SER A 164 -31.36 10.04 -24.64
N ALA A 165 -31.85 11.23 -24.32
CA ALA A 165 -32.57 11.51 -23.08
C ALA A 165 -33.74 12.44 -23.36
N ASN A 166 -34.94 12.07 -22.94
CA ASN A 166 -36.11 12.93 -23.11
C ASN A 166 -36.05 14.11 -22.14
N VAL A 167 -36.11 15.31 -22.69
CA VAL A 167 -36.18 16.56 -21.93
C VAL A 167 -37.55 17.17 -22.13
N THR A 168 -38.28 17.34 -21.02
CA THR A 168 -39.59 18.01 -21.03
C THR A 168 -39.42 19.50 -20.74
N PHE A 169 -39.98 20.35 -21.61
CA PHE A 169 -40.01 21.80 -21.51
C PHE A 169 -41.41 22.26 -21.10
N LYS A 170 -41.53 23.14 -20.11
CA LYS A 170 -42.83 23.67 -19.63
C LYS A 170 -42.80 25.17 -19.34
N VAL A 171 -43.98 25.78 -19.23
CA VAL A 171 -44.18 27.18 -18.78
C VAL A 171 -44.67 27.15 -17.32
N ARG A 172 -44.28 28.12 -16.46
CA ARG A 172 -44.53 28.13 -15.00
C ARG A 172 -46.00 28.41 -14.61
N ASP A 173 -46.44 27.84 -13.47
CA ASP A 173 -47.75 28.10 -12.80
C ASP A 173 -47.64 29.16 -11.67
N ALA A 174 -48.76 29.78 -11.26
CA ALA A 174 -48.83 30.88 -10.26
C ALA A 174 -49.28 30.44 -8.84
N VAL A 175 -48.74 31.03 -7.74
CA VAL A 175 -49.02 30.64 -6.32
C VAL A 175 -49.27 31.85 -5.35
N PRO A 176 -50.09 31.76 -4.26
CA PRO A 176 -50.50 32.86 -3.33
C PRO A 176 -49.80 32.88 -1.93
N GLY A 177 -49.83 34.02 -1.17
CA GLY A 177 -49.07 34.24 0.11
C GLY A 177 -49.84 34.84 1.32
N THR A 178 -49.19 34.95 2.51
CA THR A 178 -49.76 35.32 3.85
C THR A 178 -48.89 36.26 4.74
N ASN A 179 -49.56 37.03 5.63
CA ASN A 179 -49.24 38.32 6.34
C ASN A 179 -48.10 38.44 7.41
N THR A 180 -47.95 39.68 7.96
CA THR A 180 -46.83 40.35 8.68
C THR A 180 -47.18 40.93 10.10
N GLY A 181 -46.18 41.34 10.91
CA GLY A 181 -46.32 41.97 12.26
C GLY A 181 -45.65 43.36 12.44
N GLY A 182 -45.99 44.08 13.54
CA GLY A 182 -46.01 45.58 13.74
C GLY A 182 -44.75 46.39 14.20
N VAL A 183 -44.91 47.70 14.56
CA VAL A 183 -43.85 48.76 14.72
C VAL A 183 -44.01 49.88 15.78
N PRO A 184 -42.95 50.71 15.99
CA PRO A 184 -42.96 52.06 16.56
C PRO A 184 -43.44 53.23 15.64
N ALA A 185 -43.81 54.34 16.29
CA ALA A 185 -44.56 55.48 15.73
C ALA A 185 -43.76 56.65 15.11
N ASP A 186 -42.46 56.82 15.37
CA ASP A 186 -41.65 57.93 14.80
C ASP A 186 -40.89 57.46 13.53
N PRO A 187 -41.09 58.09 12.35
CA PRO A 187 -40.39 57.74 11.11
C PRO A 187 -38.90 58.10 11.07
N SER A 188 -38.48 59.13 11.80
CA SER A 188 -37.11 59.70 11.74
C SER A 188 -36.10 58.95 12.60
N LEU A 189 -36.58 58.20 13.60
CA LEU A 189 -35.77 57.33 14.45
C LEU A 189 -35.57 55.92 13.86
N ARG A 190 -36.01 55.69 12.62
CA ARG A 190 -35.94 54.38 11.96
C ARG A 190 -34.59 54.17 11.30
N THR A 191 -33.63 53.63 12.04
CA THR A 191 -32.43 53.01 11.44
C THR A 191 -32.82 51.71 10.74
N ILE A 192 -32.60 51.67 9.43
CA ILE A 192 -32.92 50.53 8.57
C ILE A 192 -31.96 49.37 8.89
N ASN A 193 -32.45 48.28 9.49
CA ASN A 193 -31.62 47.10 9.82
C ASN A 193 -31.53 46.13 8.63
N ASN A 194 -30.44 46.22 7.86
CA ASN A 194 -30.14 45.38 6.69
C ASN A 194 -29.54 44.01 7.03
N ARG A 195 -29.50 43.63 8.31
CA ARG A 195 -28.91 42.38 8.82
C ARG A 195 -29.95 41.33 9.24
N LEU A 196 -31.24 41.61 9.04
CA LEU A 196 -32.32 40.72 9.44
C LEU A 196 -32.18 39.33 8.81
N LEU A 197 -32.10 38.32 9.68
CA LEU A 197 -32.11 36.90 9.36
C LEU A 197 -33.39 36.29 9.93
N GLU A 198 -34.15 35.59 9.10
CA GLU A 198 -35.15 34.64 9.57
C GLU A 198 -34.65 33.23 9.29
N LYS A 199 -34.94 32.31 10.21
CA LYS A 199 -34.55 30.90 10.07
C LYS A 199 -35.79 30.04 10.24
N GLN A 200 -35.98 29.14 9.29
CA GLN A 200 -36.99 28.09 9.32
C GLN A 200 -36.29 26.74 9.24
N GLY A 201 -36.90 25.73 9.84
CA GLY A 201 -36.40 24.37 9.76
C GLY A 201 -37.43 23.37 10.26
N TRP A 202 -37.44 22.20 9.64
CA TRP A 202 -38.38 21.13 9.96
C TRP A 202 -37.76 19.78 9.61
N THR A 203 -38.15 18.75 10.33
CA THR A 203 -37.74 17.37 10.06
C THR A 203 -38.21 16.95 8.67
N SER A 204 -37.29 16.44 7.85
CA SER A 204 -37.60 16.00 6.47
C SER A 204 -37.60 14.46 6.33
N ALA A 205 -36.91 13.74 7.23
CA ALA A 205 -36.92 12.28 7.37
C ALA A 205 -36.43 11.87 8.77
N TYR A 206 -36.26 10.57 9.04
CA TYR A 206 -35.94 10.06 10.39
C TYR A 206 -34.59 10.57 10.95
N ASP A 207 -33.59 10.87 10.11
CA ASP A 207 -32.30 11.45 10.54
C ASP A 207 -31.97 12.80 9.89
N THR A 208 -32.94 13.42 9.20
CA THR A 208 -32.73 14.64 8.42
C THR A 208 -33.63 15.80 8.81
N ALA A 209 -33.11 17.02 8.67
CA ALA A 209 -33.89 18.23 8.74
C ALA A 209 -33.63 19.14 7.54
N ARG A 210 -34.68 19.78 7.03
CA ARG A 210 -34.57 20.85 6.04
C ARG A 210 -34.37 22.16 6.77
N ILE A 211 -33.39 22.95 6.35
CA ILE A 211 -33.07 24.29 6.87
C ILE A 211 -33.32 25.31 5.77
N LYS A 212 -33.88 26.46 6.15
CA LYS A 212 -34.10 27.61 5.30
C LYS A 212 -33.69 28.89 6.04
N LEU A 213 -32.69 29.58 5.51
CA LEU A 213 -32.15 30.85 5.99
C LEU A 213 -32.62 31.95 5.06
N ILE A 214 -33.29 32.95 5.61
CA ILE A 214 -33.83 34.09 4.86
C ILE A 214 -33.03 35.31 5.28
N ALA A 215 -32.13 35.72 4.41
CA ALA A 215 -31.18 36.79 4.65
C ALA A 215 -31.54 38.04 3.86
N ASN A 216 -31.18 39.20 4.40
CA ASN A 216 -31.37 40.50 3.76
C ASN A 216 -32.86 40.79 3.52
N GLN A 217 -33.70 40.70 4.55
CA GLN A 217 -35.15 40.88 4.36
C GLN A 217 -35.59 42.32 4.06
N LEU A 218 -34.71 43.33 4.00
CA LEU A 218 -35.11 44.68 3.56
C LEU A 218 -35.59 44.72 2.12
N GLY A 219 -35.11 43.79 1.30
CA GLY A 219 -35.65 43.57 -0.03
C GLY A 219 -37.05 43.01 -0.10
N SER A 220 -37.54 42.47 1.01
CA SER A 220 -38.84 41.82 1.07
C SER A 220 -40.00 42.78 1.22
N LEU A 221 -39.74 44.07 1.46
CA LEU A 221 -40.75 45.09 1.70
C LEU A 221 -41.83 44.72 2.74
N ARG A 222 -41.63 43.63 3.50
CA ARG A 222 -42.37 43.26 4.71
C ARG A 222 -42.34 44.40 5.74
N LEU A 223 -41.31 45.27 5.66
CA LEU A 223 -41.15 46.51 6.43
C LEU A 223 -41.63 47.77 5.68
N PHE A 224 -41.56 47.83 4.34
CA PHE A 224 -42.05 48.99 3.58
C PHE A 224 -43.58 49.05 3.53
N ASN A 225 -44.23 47.89 3.54
CA ASN A 225 -45.68 47.76 3.50
C ASN A 225 -46.37 48.22 4.79
N THR A 226 -45.56 48.61 5.75
CA THR A 226 -46.03 48.87 7.08
C THR A 226 -45.53 50.24 7.55
N TYR A 227 -44.46 50.83 6.99
CA TYR A 227 -43.78 51.94 7.68
C TYR A 227 -43.58 53.28 6.99
N ASN A 228 -43.25 53.42 5.72
CA ASN A 228 -42.79 54.72 5.24
C ASN A 228 -43.59 55.25 4.05
N ASN A 229 -44.12 56.46 4.21
CA ASN A 229 -44.34 57.35 3.07
C ASN A 229 -42.98 57.56 2.39
N ILE A 230 -42.91 57.33 1.08
CA ILE A 230 -41.72 57.62 0.25
C ILE A 230 -41.61 59.16 0.17
N ASP A 231 -41.09 59.77 1.22
CA ASP A 231 -40.72 61.19 1.30
C ASP A 231 -39.25 61.33 0.88
N SER A 232 -38.95 62.46 0.23
CA SER A 232 -37.63 62.93 -0.22
C SER A 232 -36.48 62.90 0.80
N THR A 233 -36.75 62.64 2.09
CA THR A 233 -35.76 62.51 3.16
C THR A 233 -35.41 61.05 3.43
N PHE A 234 -34.99 60.33 2.39
CA PHE A 234 -34.37 59.01 2.56
C PHE A 234 -33.04 59.17 3.33
N GLY A 235 -32.91 58.45 4.46
CA GLY A 235 -31.67 58.37 5.22
C GLY A 235 -30.51 57.82 4.39
N THR A 236 -29.27 58.16 4.77
CA THR A 236 -28.04 57.76 4.09
C THR A 236 -27.85 56.24 4.14
N TYR A 237 -27.93 55.57 2.98
CA TYR A 237 -27.63 54.15 2.84
C TYR A 237 -26.12 53.92 2.81
N GLN A 238 -25.62 52.94 3.59
CA GLN A 238 -24.27 52.41 3.43
C GLN A 238 -24.32 50.99 2.86
N GLU A 239 -23.66 50.79 1.71
CA GLU A 239 -23.45 49.48 1.11
C GLU A 239 -22.81 48.52 2.13
N GLN A 240 -23.34 47.29 2.24
CA GLN A 240 -22.74 46.26 3.08
C GLN A 240 -21.74 45.46 2.23
N THR A 241 -20.46 45.71 2.46
CA THR A 241 -19.37 45.08 1.71
C THR A 241 -19.15 43.60 2.02
N ASN A 242 -19.66 43.10 3.16
CA ASN A 242 -19.50 41.70 3.59
C ASN A 242 -20.70 41.13 4.38
N MET A 243 -21.83 40.88 3.72
CA MET A 243 -23.02 40.28 4.34
C MET A 243 -22.85 38.77 4.45
N MET A 244 -22.36 38.32 5.60
CA MET A 244 -22.05 36.92 5.85
C MET A 244 -23.22 36.22 6.54
N ILE A 245 -23.64 35.07 6.02
CA ILE A 245 -24.60 34.17 6.65
C ILE A 245 -23.85 32.94 7.12
N VAL A 246 -23.99 32.60 8.40
CA VAL A 246 -23.30 31.49 9.04
C VAL A 246 -24.30 30.63 9.80
N ASP A 247 -24.27 29.31 9.60
CA ASP A 247 -25.13 28.36 10.31
C ASP A 247 -24.32 27.15 10.73
N LYS A 248 -24.01 27.05 12.03
CA LYS A 248 -23.30 25.90 12.59
C LYS A 248 -24.32 24.84 13.00
N ILE A 249 -24.25 23.67 12.37
CA ILE A 249 -25.25 22.64 12.59
C ILE A 249 -25.01 21.98 13.97
N PRO A 250 -26.02 21.89 14.84
CA PRO A 250 -25.87 21.30 16.17
C PRO A 250 -25.59 19.79 16.09
N ARG A 251 -25.05 19.22 17.18
CA ARG A 251 -24.81 17.76 17.32
C ARG A 251 -23.96 17.16 16.21
N ASN A 252 -22.93 17.91 15.80
CA ASN A 252 -22.04 17.57 14.70
C ASN A 252 -22.80 17.13 13.44
N GLY A 253 -23.94 17.78 13.20
CA GLY A 253 -24.74 17.51 12.02
C GLY A 253 -24.00 17.91 10.75
N VAL A 254 -24.27 17.18 9.69
CA VAL A 254 -23.61 17.30 8.38
C VAL A 254 -24.60 17.91 7.40
N VAL A 255 -24.17 18.86 6.58
CA VAL A 255 -24.99 19.47 5.53
C VAL A 255 -24.93 18.60 4.28
N ASP A 256 -26.07 18.23 3.73
CA ASP A 256 -26.11 17.62 2.40
C ASP A 256 -25.83 18.69 1.34
N LEU A 257 -24.58 18.73 0.88
CA LEU A 257 -24.10 19.68 -0.13
C LEU A 257 -24.92 19.67 -1.42
N SER A 258 -25.58 18.55 -1.77
CA SER A 258 -26.38 18.45 -2.98
C SER A 258 -27.72 19.18 -2.89
N THR A 259 -28.17 19.48 -1.67
CA THR A 259 -29.47 20.11 -1.39
C THR A 259 -29.38 21.62 -1.20
N ILE A 260 -28.14 22.16 -1.12
CA ILE A 260 -27.90 23.60 -0.98
C ILE A 260 -28.47 24.34 -2.19
N SER A 261 -29.40 25.24 -1.93
CA SER A 261 -30.00 26.11 -2.92
C SER A 261 -30.05 27.54 -2.37
N ILE A 262 -29.67 28.50 -3.19
CA ILE A 262 -29.79 29.92 -2.88
C ILE A 262 -30.76 30.52 -3.90
N SER A 263 -31.86 31.08 -3.41
CA SER A 263 -32.83 31.80 -4.23
C SER A 263 -32.84 33.26 -3.83
N ALA A 264 -33.10 34.15 -4.79
CA ALA A 264 -33.39 35.54 -4.50
C ALA A 264 -34.83 35.84 -4.90
N VAL A 265 -35.48 36.74 -4.18
CA VAL A 265 -36.85 37.13 -4.52
C VAL A 265 -36.85 38.41 -5.32
N ARG A 266 -37.59 38.34 -6.43
CA ARG A 266 -38.01 39.49 -7.21
C ARG A 266 -39.47 39.74 -6.93
N TYR A 267 -39.76 40.89 -6.31
CA TYR A 267 -41.12 41.25 -5.99
C TYR A 267 -41.89 41.79 -7.19
N ASN A 268 -43.14 41.35 -7.35
CA ASN A 268 -44.08 42.03 -8.23
C ASN A 268 -44.52 43.34 -7.61
N TRP A 269 -44.91 44.32 -8.44
CA TRP A 269 -45.33 45.64 -7.98
C TRP A 269 -46.75 45.94 -8.43
N THR A 270 -47.47 46.65 -7.59
CA THR A 270 -48.82 47.14 -7.88
C THR A 270 -48.98 48.54 -7.34
N GLU A 271 -49.78 49.35 -8.04
CA GLU A 271 -50.22 50.63 -7.51
C GLU A 271 -51.36 50.40 -6.52
N VAL A 272 -51.28 51.05 -5.36
CA VAL A 272 -52.34 51.02 -4.36
C VAL A 272 -53.58 51.68 -4.96
N PRO A 273 -54.73 50.99 -5.04
CA PRO A 273 -55.95 51.55 -5.60
C PRO A 273 -56.36 52.87 -4.90
N ALA A 274 -57.13 53.70 -5.60
CA ALA A 274 -57.64 54.96 -5.04
C ALA A 274 -58.42 54.78 -3.71
N GLY A 275 -59.00 53.60 -3.49
CA GLY A 275 -59.67 53.21 -2.25
C GLY A 275 -58.78 52.66 -1.13
N GLY A 276 -57.44 52.67 -1.29
CA GLY A 276 -56.48 52.07 -0.36
C GLY A 276 -56.28 50.56 -0.56
N ASN A 277 -55.37 49.95 0.21
CA ASN A 277 -55.13 48.51 0.22
C ASN A 277 -55.76 47.84 1.45
N THR A 278 -56.64 46.85 1.24
CA THR A 278 -57.37 46.16 2.32
C THR A 278 -56.49 45.31 3.24
N PHE A 279 -55.32 44.86 2.77
CA PHE A 279 -54.36 44.06 3.57
C PHE A 279 -53.32 44.95 4.25
N TYR A 280 -53.12 46.16 3.73
CA TYR A 280 -52.07 47.08 4.17
C TYR A 280 -52.63 48.50 4.28
N ALA A 281 -53.41 48.72 5.35
CA ALA A 281 -54.13 49.96 5.58
C ALA A 281 -53.25 51.22 5.67
N GLN A 282 -51.93 51.05 5.82
CA GLN A 282 -50.95 52.14 5.91
C GLN A 282 -50.39 52.57 4.55
N ALA A 283 -50.68 51.84 3.47
CA ALA A 283 -50.22 52.17 2.13
C ALA A 283 -51.11 53.26 1.51
N ALA A 284 -50.55 54.43 1.22
CA ALA A 284 -51.31 55.56 0.70
C ALA A 284 -51.82 55.27 -0.74
N PRO A 285 -53.07 55.65 -1.09
CA PRO A 285 -53.59 55.54 -2.45
C PRO A 285 -52.66 56.18 -3.49
N GLY A 286 -52.43 55.51 -4.62
CA GLY A 286 -51.52 55.97 -5.69
C GLY A 286 -50.02 55.76 -5.42
N THR A 287 -49.66 55.12 -4.30
CA THR A 287 -48.29 54.64 -4.06
C THR A 287 -48.05 53.31 -4.75
N VAL A 288 -46.80 53.02 -5.11
CA VAL A 288 -46.43 51.75 -5.73
C VAL A 288 -45.80 50.87 -4.67
N MET A 289 -46.38 49.70 -4.42
CA MET A 289 -45.94 48.76 -3.40
C MET A 289 -45.65 47.39 -4.03
N PRO A 290 -44.74 46.61 -3.46
CA PRO A 290 -44.52 45.24 -3.88
C PRO A 290 -45.55 44.31 -3.26
N ILE A 291 -45.78 43.19 -3.93
CA ILE A 291 -46.70 42.15 -3.48
C ILE A 291 -46.02 40.79 -3.60
N GLU A 292 -46.06 39.99 -2.54
CA GLU A 292 -45.59 38.59 -2.58
C GLU A 292 -46.34 37.76 -3.62
N ARG A 293 -47.63 38.07 -3.83
CA ARG A 293 -48.48 37.35 -4.78
C ARG A 293 -47.95 37.51 -6.21
N GLY A 294 -47.58 36.40 -6.83
CA GLY A 294 -46.98 36.37 -8.17
C GLY A 294 -45.50 36.80 -8.22
N SER A 295 -44.87 37.10 -7.08
CA SER A 295 -43.44 37.39 -7.02
C SER A 295 -42.62 36.21 -7.52
N ASN A 296 -41.54 36.52 -8.21
CA ASN A 296 -40.69 35.52 -8.82
C ASN A 296 -39.56 35.15 -7.88
N TRP A 297 -39.56 33.88 -7.47
CA TRP A 297 -38.44 33.24 -6.81
C TRP A 297 -37.45 32.83 -7.88
N ILE A 298 -36.28 33.47 -7.86
CA ILE A 298 -35.25 33.29 -8.86
C ILE A 298 -34.16 32.44 -8.20
N PRO A 299 -33.92 31.21 -8.68
CA PRO A 299 -32.75 30.46 -8.26
C PRO A 299 -31.50 31.24 -8.65
N VAL A 300 -30.69 31.61 -7.66
CA VAL A 300 -29.47 32.39 -7.86
C VAL A 300 -28.22 31.68 -7.38
N THR A 301 -28.32 30.42 -6.91
CA THR A 301 -27.17 29.62 -6.48
C THR A 301 -26.03 29.65 -7.50
N GLN A 302 -26.36 29.65 -8.79
CA GLN A 302 -25.40 29.71 -9.89
C GLN A 302 -24.57 30.99 -9.96
N TYR A 303 -25.07 32.09 -9.40
CA TYR A 303 -24.32 33.35 -9.27
C TYR A 303 -23.40 33.32 -8.05
N PHE A 304 -23.58 32.35 -7.14
CA PHE A 304 -22.68 32.16 -6.03
C PHE A 304 -21.55 31.19 -6.37
N SER A 305 -20.32 31.59 -6.06
CA SER A 305 -19.16 30.72 -6.14
C SER A 305 -19.10 29.80 -4.93
N GLN A 306 -19.23 28.49 -5.15
CA GLN A 306 -18.99 27.52 -4.08
C GLN A 306 -17.49 27.40 -3.83
N ILE A 307 -17.06 27.67 -2.60
CA ILE A 307 -15.69 27.49 -2.13
C ILE A 307 -15.65 26.18 -1.34
N THR A 308 -14.77 25.28 -1.76
CA THR A 308 -14.57 23.97 -1.13
C THR A 308 -13.44 24.05 -0.12
N GLN A 309 -13.62 23.43 1.05
CA GLN A 309 -12.60 23.37 2.10
C GLN A 309 -11.39 22.54 1.63
N SER A 310 -10.17 23.03 1.86
CA SER A 310 -8.94 22.25 1.71
C SER A 310 -8.56 21.54 3.01
N SER A 311 -7.74 20.50 2.92
CA SER A 311 -7.26 19.75 4.11
C SER A 311 -6.45 20.61 5.10
N SER A 312 -5.91 21.74 4.64
CA SER A 312 -5.16 22.71 5.45
C SER A 312 -6.03 23.83 6.03
N ASP A 313 -7.31 23.90 5.68
CA ASP A 313 -8.16 25.01 6.08
C ASP A 313 -8.60 24.89 7.54
N THR A 314 -8.37 25.95 8.31
CA THR A 314 -9.05 26.18 9.59
C THR A 314 -10.39 26.86 9.34
N TYR A 315 -11.24 26.90 10.37
CA TYR A 315 -12.51 27.63 10.28
C TYR A 315 -12.28 29.08 9.85
N ASP A 316 -11.30 29.76 10.44
CA ASP A 316 -11.00 31.17 10.14
C ASP A 316 -10.44 31.36 8.73
N SER A 317 -9.56 30.47 8.26
CA SER A 317 -9.01 30.56 6.89
C SER A 317 -10.09 30.30 5.84
N PHE A 318 -10.99 29.35 6.10
CA PHE A 318 -12.12 29.06 5.22
C PHE A 318 -13.14 30.20 5.23
N TYR A 319 -13.53 30.70 6.41
CA TYR A 319 -14.40 31.85 6.55
C TYR A 319 -13.85 33.08 5.81
N ALA A 320 -12.55 33.34 5.90
CA ALA A 320 -11.88 34.42 5.19
C ALA A 320 -11.94 34.25 3.66
N LYS A 321 -11.82 33.02 3.14
CA LYS A 321 -12.00 32.74 1.71
C LYS A 321 -13.42 33.07 1.24
N ILE A 322 -14.45 32.67 1.99
CA ILE A 322 -15.84 33.02 1.69
C ILE A 322 -16.03 34.55 1.76
N LYS A 323 -15.53 35.19 2.82
CA LYS A 323 -15.65 36.64 3.00
C LYS A 323 -14.98 37.42 1.86
N ALA A 324 -13.84 36.96 1.34
CA ALA A 324 -13.10 37.64 0.28
C ALA A 324 -13.83 37.66 -1.07
N GLN A 325 -14.79 36.76 -1.30
CA GLN A 325 -15.51 36.66 -2.55
C GLN A 325 -17.00 36.97 -2.34
N LYS A 326 -17.45 38.11 -2.87
CA LYS A 326 -18.89 38.44 -2.99
C LYS A 326 -19.61 37.33 -3.74
N MET A 327 -20.87 37.09 -3.39
CA MET A 327 -21.67 35.98 -3.92
C MET A 327 -20.87 34.67 -3.86
N SER A 328 -20.57 34.19 -2.66
CA SER A 328 -19.91 32.90 -2.47
C SER A 328 -20.50 32.13 -1.30
N TYR A 329 -20.32 30.82 -1.28
CA TYR A 329 -20.73 30.00 -0.14
C TYR A 329 -19.86 28.77 -0.01
N GLY A 330 -19.93 28.10 1.13
CA GLY A 330 -19.23 26.86 1.39
C GLY A 330 -19.70 26.23 2.68
N VAL A 331 -19.26 24.99 2.90
CA VAL A 331 -19.47 24.28 4.16
C VAL A 331 -18.09 23.93 4.71
N PHE A 332 -17.87 24.32 5.96
CA PHE A 332 -16.69 23.95 6.72
C PHE A 332 -17.02 22.72 7.57
N THR A 333 -16.33 21.60 7.31
CA THR A 333 -16.37 20.41 8.15
C THR A 333 -15.24 20.49 9.17
N ASP A 334 -15.58 20.46 10.46
CA ASP A 334 -14.61 20.47 11.55
C ASP A 334 -13.82 19.14 11.57
N PRO A 335 -12.49 19.13 11.37
CA PRO A 335 -11.70 17.90 11.35
C PRO A 335 -11.72 17.12 12.66
N ALA A 336 -11.99 17.78 13.80
CA ALA A 336 -12.01 17.14 15.11
C ALA A 336 -13.32 16.43 15.39
N THR A 337 -14.44 17.00 14.94
CA THR A 337 -15.80 16.55 15.30
C THR A 337 -16.59 15.97 14.13
N GLY A 338 -16.21 16.29 12.89
CA GLY A 338 -16.94 15.94 11.67
C GLY A 338 -18.22 16.78 11.45
N GLY A 339 -18.51 17.75 12.32
CA GLY A 339 -19.69 18.62 12.21
C GLY A 339 -19.52 19.76 11.21
N ASP A 340 -20.61 20.13 10.55
CA ASP A 340 -20.59 21.12 9.47
C ASP A 340 -21.04 22.52 9.92
N THR A 341 -20.46 23.53 9.28
CA THR A 341 -20.91 24.92 9.33
C THR A 341 -21.11 25.47 7.94
N PHE A 342 -22.35 25.83 7.59
CA PHE A 342 -22.67 26.54 6.36
C PHE A 342 -22.26 28.00 6.47
N ILE A 343 -21.59 28.53 5.45
CA ILE A 343 -21.09 29.91 5.40
C ILE A 343 -21.36 30.47 4.00
N ALA A 344 -21.94 31.66 3.91
CA ALA A 344 -22.18 32.33 2.63
C ALA A 344 -21.92 33.83 2.73
N ASN A 345 -21.33 34.41 1.69
CA ASN A 345 -21.22 35.85 1.48
C ASN A 345 -22.30 36.29 0.47
N MET A 346 -23.35 36.92 0.98
CA MET A 346 -24.52 37.39 0.24
C MET A 346 -24.33 38.82 -0.32
N SER A 347 -23.18 39.46 -0.10
CA SER A 347 -22.88 40.75 -0.73
C SER A 347 -22.77 40.58 -2.24
N ASN A 348 -23.34 41.53 -3.01
CA ASN A 348 -23.32 41.52 -4.46
C ASN A 348 -23.26 42.93 -5.03
N ASP A 349 -22.59 43.07 -6.17
CA ASP A 349 -22.44 44.30 -6.97
C ASP A 349 -22.78 44.09 -8.46
N SER A 350 -23.08 42.85 -8.83
CA SER A 350 -23.16 42.37 -10.21
C SER A 350 -24.51 41.78 -10.57
N LEU A 351 -25.31 41.34 -9.60
CA LEU A 351 -26.65 40.80 -9.86
C LEU A 351 -27.68 41.93 -9.74
N LYS A 352 -27.91 42.64 -10.85
CA LYS A 352 -28.85 43.75 -10.85
C LYS A 352 -30.28 43.28 -11.08
N TYR A 353 -31.23 44.01 -10.51
CA TYR A 353 -32.65 43.82 -10.74
C TYR A 353 -32.99 43.91 -12.24
N THR A 354 -32.33 44.82 -12.97
CA THR A 354 -32.51 45.05 -14.41
C THR A 354 -31.96 43.93 -15.29
N ASP A 355 -30.94 43.18 -14.83
CA ASP A 355 -30.38 42.04 -15.58
C ASP A 355 -31.40 40.89 -15.68
N LEU A 356 -32.40 40.91 -14.80
CA LEU A 356 -33.45 39.91 -14.69
C LEU A 356 -34.78 40.38 -15.32
N GLU A 357 -34.92 41.66 -15.70
CA GLU A 357 -36.07 42.21 -16.44
C GLU A 357 -35.80 43.55 -17.18
N PRO A 358 -35.58 43.53 -18.52
CA PRO A 358 -35.40 44.75 -19.32
C PRO A 358 -36.70 45.57 -19.52
N ALA A 359 -37.87 44.94 -19.40
CA ALA A 359 -39.16 45.53 -19.81
C ALA A 359 -39.73 46.56 -18.81
N LEU A 360 -39.28 46.57 -17.55
CA LEU A 360 -39.71 47.51 -16.53
C LEU A 360 -38.92 48.84 -16.53
N ALA A 361 -38.08 49.08 -17.54
CA ALA A 361 -37.34 50.32 -17.75
C ALA A 361 -38.23 51.58 -17.94
N GLY A 362 -39.55 51.47 -17.85
CA GLY A 362 -40.53 52.56 -17.98
C GLY A 362 -41.20 53.05 -16.69
N ILE A 363 -41.11 52.34 -15.54
CA ILE A 363 -41.75 52.80 -14.29
C ILE A 363 -40.75 53.66 -13.50
N ASN A 364 -40.86 54.98 -13.63
CA ASN A 364 -39.90 55.94 -13.08
C ASN A 364 -39.62 55.75 -11.58
N LYS A 365 -40.65 55.45 -10.76
CA LYS A 365 -40.46 55.21 -9.31
C LYS A 365 -39.66 53.94 -8.96
N ILE A 366 -39.63 52.92 -9.84
CA ILE A 366 -38.84 51.69 -9.63
C ILE A 366 -37.35 51.95 -9.90
N LYS A 367 -37.04 52.87 -10.83
CA LYS A 367 -35.67 53.34 -11.09
C LYS A 367 -35.08 54.08 -9.89
N ASP A 368 -35.89 54.71 -9.06
CA ASP A 368 -35.39 55.43 -7.89
C ASP A 368 -35.02 54.47 -6.72
N ILE A 369 -35.62 53.28 -6.66
CA ILE A 369 -35.35 52.27 -5.62
C ILE A 369 -34.24 51.29 -6.05
N TYR A 370 -34.28 50.85 -7.32
CA TYR A 370 -33.36 49.86 -7.91
C TYR A 370 -32.53 50.41 -9.09
N GLY A 371 -32.36 51.73 -9.18
CA GLY A 371 -31.39 52.34 -10.08
C GLY A 371 -30.09 52.70 -9.39
N THR A 372 -29.19 53.34 -10.14
CA THR A 372 -27.86 53.77 -9.67
C THR A 372 -27.91 54.74 -8.49
N ASN A 373 -29.04 55.42 -8.30
CA ASN A 373 -29.24 56.43 -7.25
C ASN A 373 -30.07 55.91 -6.07
N GLY A 374 -30.55 54.65 -6.14
CA GLY A 374 -31.40 54.05 -5.12
C GLY A 374 -30.63 53.30 -4.03
N PRO A 375 -31.27 52.99 -2.89
CA PRO A 375 -30.63 52.32 -1.76
C PRO A 375 -30.09 50.93 -2.08
N SER A 376 -30.55 50.28 -3.14
CA SER A 376 -30.00 48.98 -3.58
C SER A 376 -28.85 49.10 -4.57
N HIS A 377 -28.52 50.30 -5.07
CA HIS A 377 -27.64 50.52 -6.24
C HIS A 377 -27.99 49.64 -7.46
N GLY A 378 -29.25 49.20 -7.51
CA GLY A 378 -29.80 48.30 -8.51
C GLY A 378 -29.62 46.81 -8.26
N ASN A 379 -29.17 46.38 -7.09
CA ASN A 379 -28.98 44.98 -6.74
C ASN A 379 -30.23 44.28 -6.21
N VAL A 380 -30.23 42.94 -6.23
CA VAL A 380 -31.26 42.13 -5.57
C VAL A 380 -31.03 42.09 -4.06
N VAL A 381 -32.14 42.14 -3.32
CA VAL A 381 -32.16 42.59 -1.94
C VAL A 381 -32.57 41.53 -0.93
N THR A 382 -33.14 40.37 -1.29
CA THR A 382 -33.43 39.27 -0.33
C THR A 382 -33.00 37.92 -0.87
N PHE A 383 -32.29 37.14 -0.05
CA PHE A 383 -31.78 35.81 -0.36
C PHE A 383 -32.35 34.74 0.57
N PHE A 384 -32.47 33.54 0.04
CA PHE A 384 -32.99 32.36 0.71
C PHE A 384 -31.99 31.24 0.49
N ALA A 385 -31.26 30.83 1.52
CA ALA A 385 -30.39 29.66 1.46
C ALA A 385 -31.09 28.48 2.13
N GLU A 386 -31.33 27.41 1.38
CA GLU A 386 -31.99 26.20 1.85
C GLU A 386 -31.10 24.98 1.66
N PHE A 387 -31.07 24.06 2.62
CA PHE A 387 -30.30 22.82 2.57
C PHE A 387 -30.84 21.80 3.59
N ASP A 388 -30.61 20.52 3.33
CA ASP A 388 -30.88 19.44 4.27
C ASP A 388 -29.64 19.15 5.12
N THR A 389 -29.88 18.66 6.33
CA THR A 389 -28.86 18.27 7.31
C THR A 389 -29.11 16.85 7.80
N HIS A 390 -28.04 16.14 8.18
CA HIS A 390 -28.07 14.81 8.80
C HIS A 390 -27.45 14.85 10.20
N TYR A 391 -27.99 14.08 11.14
CA TYR A 391 -27.54 14.10 12.54
C TYR A 391 -26.96 12.76 13.00
N PRO A 392 -25.67 12.46 12.74
CA PRO A 392 -25.10 11.15 13.06
C PRO A 392 -25.06 10.85 14.57
N GLU A 393 -24.87 11.85 15.43
CA GLU A 393 -24.73 11.66 16.89
C GLU A 393 -26.03 11.37 17.63
N ILE A 394 -27.17 11.75 17.05
CA ILE A 394 -28.48 11.48 17.67
C ILE A 394 -28.80 10.00 17.42
N THR A 395 -29.02 9.22 18.48
CA THR A 395 -29.24 7.77 18.39
C THR A 395 -30.68 7.35 18.69
N ALA A 396 -31.47 8.22 19.31
CA ALA A 396 -32.87 8.00 19.66
C ALA A 396 -33.73 9.19 19.20
N VAL A 397 -34.50 9.81 20.10
CA VAL A 397 -35.30 11.01 19.81
C VAL A 397 -34.68 12.20 20.52
N GLU A 398 -34.38 13.27 19.77
CA GLU A 398 -33.86 14.51 20.35
C GLU A 398 -34.38 15.74 19.60
N THR A 399 -34.83 16.74 20.36
CA THR A 399 -35.13 18.08 19.84
C THR A 399 -33.86 18.91 19.85
N VAL A 400 -33.44 19.37 18.67
CA VAL A 400 -32.28 20.24 18.51
C VAL A 400 -32.71 21.65 18.16
N THR A 401 -31.96 22.64 18.68
CA THR A 401 -32.11 24.05 18.32
C THR A 401 -30.93 24.45 17.44
N ASN A 402 -31.20 24.83 16.20
CA ASN A 402 -30.19 25.33 15.25
C ASN A 402 -30.27 26.86 15.18
N THR A 403 -29.12 27.52 15.33
CA THR A 403 -28.98 28.98 15.34
C THR A 403 -28.11 29.45 14.18
N GLY A 404 -28.73 30.20 13.27
CA GLY A 404 -28.05 30.90 12.19
C GLY A 404 -27.70 32.33 12.59
N LYS A 405 -26.67 32.89 11.97
CA LYS A 405 -26.15 34.24 12.20
C LYS A 405 -26.01 35.00 10.89
N ALA A 406 -26.39 36.26 10.88
CA ALA A 406 -26.08 37.21 9.83
C ALA A 406 -25.09 38.25 10.37
N LYS A 407 -23.90 38.30 9.78
CA LYS A 407 -22.81 39.20 10.18
C LYS A 407 -22.57 40.22 9.08
N SER A 408 -22.31 41.46 9.46
CA SER A 408 -21.76 42.47 8.57
C SER A 408 -20.58 43.19 9.21
N ASP A 409 -19.96 44.12 8.50
CA ASP A 409 -18.86 44.93 9.03
C ASP A 409 -19.31 45.88 10.18
N GLN A 410 -20.62 45.96 10.45
CA GLN A 410 -21.20 46.87 11.45
C GLN A 410 -21.81 46.17 12.68
N ALA A 411 -22.44 44.98 12.54
CA ALA A 411 -22.96 44.19 13.67
C ALA A 411 -23.29 42.73 13.27
N GLU A 412 -23.79 41.94 14.23
CA GLU A 412 -24.23 40.55 14.07
C GLU A 412 -25.66 40.39 14.60
N ASP A 413 -26.55 39.78 13.81
CA ASP A 413 -27.90 39.34 14.19
C ASP A 413 -27.98 37.80 14.12
N SER A 414 -28.98 37.21 14.79
CA SER A 414 -29.18 35.75 14.78
C SER A 414 -30.64 35.35 14.80
N ALA A 415 -30.93 34.16 14.29
CA ALA A 415 -32.25 33.53 14.33
C ALA A 415 -32.11 32.03 14.60
N SER A 416 -33.04 31.48 15.37
CA SER A 416 -33.02 30.07 15.76
C SER A 416 -34.33 29.38 15.43
N VAL A 417 -34.26 28.07 15.18
CA VAL A 417 -35.43 27.21 15.02
C VAL A 417 -35.16 25.87 15.69
N SER A 418 -36.20 25.27 16.25
CA SER A 418 -36.13 23.95 16.88
C SER A 418 -36.93 22.93 16.09
N TYR A 419 -36.39 21.71 15.95
CA TYR A 419 -37.04 20.58 15.30
C TYR A 419 -36.59 19.26 15.96
N THR A 420 -37.36 18.20 15.77
CA THR A 420 -37.15 16.91 16.43
C THR A 420 -36.63 15.87 15.45
N ILE A 421 -35.48 15.28 15.77
CA ILE A 421 -34.94 14.12 15.06
C ILE A 421 -35.36 12.88 15.83
N ASP A 422 -36.12 11.98 15.19
CA ASP A 422 -36.62 10.72 15.77
C ASP A 422 -36.05 9.53 15.01
N LYS A 423 -34.97 8.95 15.55
CA LYS A 423 -34.37 7.71 15.04
C LYS A 423 -34.88 6.45 15.73
N ALA A 424 -35.72 6.55 16.76
CA ALA A 424 -36.21 5.39 17.50
C ALA A 424 -37.15 4.50 16.65
N ASN A 425 -37.68 5.04 15.55
CA ASN A 425 -38.68 4.40 14.70
C ASN A 425 -38.22 4.08 13.26
N GLY A 426 -36.91 4.22 12.92
CA GLY A 426 -36.42 4.00 11.55
C GLY A 426 -35.04 3.35 11.44
N THR A 427 -34.88 2.40 10.51
CA THR A 427 -33.56 1.88 10.08
C THR A 427 -32.88 2.86 9.14
N ALA A 428 -31.59 3.14 9.38
CA ALA A 428 -30.85 4.07 8.55
C ALA A 428 -30.64 3.53 7.12
N THR A 429 -31.08 4.30 6.11
CA THR A 429 -30.93 3.91 4.70
C THR A 429 -29.67 4.56 4.14
N VAL A 430 -28.82 3.80 3.44
CA VAL A 430 -27.59 4.37 2.86
C VAL A 430 -27.97 5.37 1.76
N ALA A 431 -27.34 6.56 1.77
CA ALA A 431 -27.56 7.57 0.74
C ALA A 431 -27.37 7.00 -0.67
N ALA A 432 -28.25 7.35 -1.60
CA ALA A 432 -28.20 6.84 -2.95
C ALA A 432 -26.88 7.23 -3.65
N GLY A 433 -26.37 6.34 -4.52
CA GLY A 433 -25.10 6.58 -5.21
C GLY A 433 -23.88 6.64 -4.29
N SER A 434 -23.93 5.96 -3.14
CA SER A 434 -22.81 5.91 -2.19
C SER A 434 -22.49 4.50 -1.70
N ILE A 435 -21.26 4.33 -1.20
CA ILE A 435 -20.84 3.15 -0.45
C ILE A 435 -20.24 3.57 0.89
N ARG A 436 -20.77 3.01 1.98
CA ARG A 436 -20.26 3.17 3.34
C ARG A 436 -19.43 1.96 3.74
N VAL A 437 -18.26 2.18 4.30
CA VAL A 437 -17.37 1.11 4.75
C VAL A 437 -17.08 1.26 6.24
N LYS A 438 -17.00 0.12 6.94
CA LYS A 438 -16.55 0.04 8.33
C LYS A 438 -15.38 -0.94 8.44
N ALA A 439 -14.18 -0.42 8.65
CA ALA A 439 -13.00 -1.23 8.88
C ALA A 439 -12.93 -1.68 10.35
N VAL A 440 -12.78 -2.99 10.56
CA VAL A 440 -12.74 -3.60 11.90
C VAL A 440 -11.56 -4.56 12.02
N ASP A 441 -11.11 -4.78 13.26
CA ASP A 441 -10.20 -5.86 13.59
C ASP A 441 -10.89 -7.22 13.38
N ASP A 442 -10.29 -8.13 12.61
CA ASP A 442 -10.91 -9.44 12.36
C ASP A 442 -10.94 -10.32 13.60
N ILE A 443 -10.06 -10.08 14.59
CA ILE A 443 -9.98 -10.92 15.80
C ILE A 443 -11.30 -10.93 16.55
N ASP A 444 -11.96 -9.78 16.67
CA ASP A 444 -13.26 -9.64 17.33
C ASP A 444 -14.39 -9.23 16.38
N GLY A 445 -14.07 -8.84 15.14
CA GLY A 445 -15.02 -8.38 14.13
C GLY A 445 -15.73 -7.07 14.46
N THR A 446 -15.31 -6.34 15.50
CA THR A 446 -16.04 -5.19 16.05
C THR A 446 -15.17 -3.99 16.40
N THR A 447 -13.90 -4.19 16.79
CA THR A 447 -12.99 -3.10 17.16
C THR A 447 -12.69 -2.23 15.93
N PRO A 448 -13.01 -0.92 15.97
CA PRO A 448 -12.86 -0.06 14.80
C PRO A 448 -11.39 0.25 14.44
N ILE A 449 -11.11 0.39 13.13
CA ILE A 449 -9.79 0.74 12.62
C ILE A 449 -9.81 2.10 11.92
N ALA A 450 -9.21 3.10 12.57
CA ALA A 450 -9.02 4.42 12.00
C ALA A 450 -7.84 4.47 11.01
N GLY A 451 -7.97 5.28 9.95
CA GLY A 451 -6.92 5.57 9.00
C GLY A 451 -6.71 4.54 7.88
N ALA A 452 -7.59 3.54 7.72
CA ALA A 452 -7.61 2.66 6.56
C ALA A 452 -8.16 3.41 5.34
N GLU A 453 -7.57 3.21 4.16
CA GLU A 453 -7.96 3.93 2.93
C GLU A 453 -8.59 2.97 1.93
N PHE A 454 -9.62 3.47 1.25
CA PHE A 454 -10.44 2.73 0.29
C PHE A 454 -10.53 3.51 -1.01
N LYS A 455 -10.71 2.78 -2.12
CA LYS A 455 -11.04 3.31 -3.45
C LYS A 455 -12.15 2.51 -4.10
N VAL A 456 -12.78 3.08 -5.12
CA VAL A 456 -13.74 2.39 -5.99
C VAL A 456 -13.16 2.23 -7.40
N GLN A 457 -13.37 1.06 -7.99
CA GLN A 457 -13.08 0.75 -9.39
C GLN A 457 -14.39 0.54 -10.17
N THR A 458 -14.38 0.78 -11.47
CA THR A 458 -15.45 0.46 -12.43
C THR A 458 -14.96 -0.55 -13.46
N LYS A 459 -15.87 -1.28 -14.11
CA LYS A 459 -15.52 -2.30 -15.12
C LYS A 459 -15.65 -1.75 -16.53
N ILE A 460 -14.56 -1.75 -17.30
CA ILE A 460 -14.47 -1.25 -18.68
C ILE A 460 -13.82 -2.32 -19.55
N GLY A 461 -14.49 -2.74 -20.64
CA GLY A 461 -13.96 -3.78 -21.53
C GLY A 461 -13.64 -5.11 -20.82
N GLY A 462 -14.32 -5.40 -19.70
CA GLY A 462 -14.04 -6.56 -18.85
C GLY A 462 -12.96 -6.37 -17.78
N ILE A 463 -12.23 -5.24 -17.80
CA ILE A 463 -11.10 -4.95 -16.90
C ILE A 463 -11.52 -3.96 -15.81
N TRP A 464 -11.05 -4.17 -14.58
CA TRP A 464 -11.29 -3.25 -13.46
C TRP A 464 -10.35 -2.04 -13.52
N MET A 465 -10.92 -0.84 -13.47
CA MET A 465 -10.19 0.42 -13.57
C MET A 465 -10.62 1.39 -12.48
N ASP A 466 -9.72 2.22 -11.99
CA ASP A 466 -10.06 3.17 -10.92
C ASP A 466 -11.13 4.18 -11.40
N TYR A 467 -12.13 4.42 -10.55
CA TYR A 467 -13.25 5.31 -10.88
C TYR A 467 -12.96 6.75 -10.44
N TYR A 468 -13.31 7.71 -11.30
CA TYR A 468 -13.06 9.13 -11.08
C TYR A 468 -14.36 9.92 -11.02
N ILE A 469 -14.51 10.72 -9.96
CA ILE A 469 -15.61 11.64 -9.76
C ILE A 469 -15.06 13.05 -9.93
N ARG A 470 -15.53 13.77 -10.96
CA ARG A 470 -15.08 15.14 -11.28
C ARG A 470 -13.54 15.23 -11.45
N GLY A 471 -12.95 14.25 -12.14
CA GLY A 471 -11.51 14.19 -12.38
C GLY A 471 -10.66 13.83 -11.17
N ARG A 472 -11.26 13.43 -10.03
CA ARG A 472 -10.55 12.95 -8.84
C ARG A 472 -10.90 11.49 -8.55
N LYS A 473 -9.91 10.72 -8.13
CA LYS A 473 -10.08 9.31 -7.76
C LYS A 473 -11.11 9.20 -6.63
N ALA A 474 -12.06 8.27 -6.76
CA ALA A 474 -13.08 8.03 -5.75
C ALA A 474 -12.45 7.26 -4.57
N THR A 475 -11.92 7.99 -3.59
CA THR A 475 -11.28 7.43 -2.39
C THR A 475 -11.91 7.95 -1.10
N ALA A 476 -11.77 7.18 -0.01
CA ALA A 476 -12.15 7.58 1.34
C ALA A 476 -11.23 6.97 2.39
N LYS A 477 -11.10 7.63 3.54
CA LYS A 477 -10.27 7.19 4.67
C LYS A 477 -11.11 7.04 5.94
N THR A 478 -10.90 5.98 6.70
CA THR A 478 -11.71 5.71 7.90
C THR A 478 -11.38 6.66 9.05
N ASN A 479 -12.43 7.12 9.74
CA ASN A 479 -12.35 7.95 10.93
C ASN A 479 -12.06 7.14 12.20
N ALA A 480 -12.08 7.78 13.38
CA ALA A 480 -11.86 7.13 14.68
C ALA A 480 -12.82 5.96 14.96
N SER A 481 -14.03 6.02 14.42
CA SER A 481 -15.06 4.96 14.52
C SER A 481 -14.90 3.87 13.46
N GLY A 482 -13.80 3.89 12.70
CA GLY A 482 -13.50 2.93 11.64
C GLY A 482 -14.36 3.09 10.39
N GLU A 483 -15.05 4.22 10.20
CA GLU A 483 -16.02 4.40 9.13
C GLU A 483 -15.55 5.37 8.05
N ALA A 484 -15.88 5.09 6.79
CA ALA A 484 -15.67 5.99 5.65
C ALA A 484 -16.83 5.89 4.64
N THR A 485 -17.03 6.92 3.83
CA THR A 485 -18.08 6.95 2.79
C THR A 485 -17.52 7.50 1.48
N ILE A 486 -17.87 6.84 0.37
CA ILE A 486 -17.58 7.29 -1.00
C ILE A 486 -18.92 7.60 -1.68
N SER A 487 -19.14 8.85 -2.06
CA SER A 487 -20.41 9.36 -2.60
C SER A 487 -20.27 9.84 -4.04
N GLY A 488 -21.38 9.88 -4.79
CA GLY A 488 -21.40 10.39 -6.17
C GLY A 488 -21.10 9.34 -7.23
N LEU A 489 -21.34 8.07 -6.92
CA LEU A 489 -21.25 6.97 -7.86
C LEU A 489 -22.48 6.98 -8.79
N SER A 490 -22.25 6.85 -10.10
CA SER A 490 -23.30 6.79 -11.12
C SER A 490 -23.85 5.36 -11.25
N LYS A 491 -24.77 5.12 -12.21
CA LYS A 491 -25.17 3.76 -12.60
C LYS A 491 -23.97 3.02 -13.21
N GLY A 492 -23.70 1.81 -12.75
CA GLY A 492 -22.58 1.01 -13.23
C GLY A 492 -22.19 -0.13 -12.29
N ASP A 493 -21.26 -0.96 -12.75
CA ASP A 493 -20.66 -2.04 -11.97
C ASP A 493 -19.37 -1.56 -11.32
N TYR A 494 -19.31 -1.71 -10.01
CA TYR A 494 -18.23 -1.18 -9.18
C TYR A 494 -17.57 -2.28 -8.35
N ARG A 495 -16.34 -1.98 -7.91
CA ARG A 495 -15.58 -2.80 -6.97
C ARG A 495 -14.98 -1.93 -5.88
N LEU A 496 -15.26 -2.26 -4.63
CA LEU A 496 -14.62 -1.66 -3.47
C LEU A 496 -13.23 -2.30 -3.26
N VAL A 497 -12.21 -1.47 -3.07
CA VAL A 497 -10.83 -1.92 -2.85
C VAL A 497 -10.20 -1.13 -1.71
N GLN A 498 -9.72 -1.81 -0.69
CA GLN A 498 -8.87 -1.21 0.33
C GLN A 498 -7.44 -1.08 -0.20
N THR A 499 -6.82 0.08 0.00
CA THR A 499 -5.50 0.41 -0.53
C THR A 499 -4.43 0.52 0.55
N SER A 500 -4.82 0.84 1.78
CA SER A 500 -3.90 0.91 2.90
C SER A 500 -4.60 0.64 4.24
N THR A 501 -3.82 0.33 5.27
CA THR A 501 -4.28 0.15 6.65
C THR A 501 -3.13 0.54 7.60
N PRO A 502 -3.39 0.88 8.88
CA PRO A 502 -2.32 1.14 9.85
C PRO A 502 -1.33 -0.03 9.97
N ALA A 503 -0.06 0.26 10.23
CA ALA A 503 1.06 -0.70 10.15
C ALA A 503 0.91 -2.00 10.99
N LYS A 504 0.10 -1.97 12.06
CA LYS A 504 -0.18 -3.16 12.89
C LYS A 504 -1.17 -4.14 12.25
N TYR A 505 -1.75 -3.76 11.11
CA TYR A 505 -2.76 -4.52 10.38
C TYR A 505 -2.30 -4.84 8.96
N THR A 506 -2.93 -5.86 8.39
CA THR A 506 -2.88 -6.24 6.98
C THR A 506 -4.29 -6.43 6.46
N PHE A 507 -4.49 -6.37 5.15
CA PHE A 507 -5.80 -6.53 4.50
C PHE A 507 -5.65 -7.43 3.28
N THR A 508 -6.74 -8.10 2.88
CA THR A 508 -6.71 -9.10 1.79
C THR A 508 -7.48 -8.70 0.55
N ASN A 509 -8.44 -7.76 0.66
CA ASN A 509 -9.44 -7.48 -0.39
C ASN A 509 -10.19 -8.75 -0.87
N LYS A 510 -10.34 -9.73 0.02
CA LYS A 510 -11.01 -11.02 -0.24
C LYS A 510 -12.20 -11.30 0.67
N VAL A 511 -12.48 -10.41 1.63
CA VAL A 511 -13.56 -10.58 2.60
C VAL A 511 -14.26 -9.25 2.79
N PHE A 512 -15.54 -9.21 2.49
CA PHE A 512 -16.43 -8.08 2.69
C PHE A 512 -17.72 -8.60 3.33
N LYS A 513 -18.00 -8.17 4.55
CA LYS A 513 -19.15 -8.64 5.33
C LYS A 513 -20.31 -7.63 5.16
N PRO A 514 -21.57 -8.07 5.07
CA PRO A 514 -22.70 -7.15 5.06
C PRO A 514 -22.76 -6.37 6.37
N ASN A 515 -23.19 -5.12 6.31
CA ASN A 515 -23.40 -4.30 7.50
C ASN A 515 -24.91 -4.22 7.82
N PRO A 516 -25.43 -5.01 8.78
CA PRO A 516 -26.86 -5.06 9.07
C PRO A 516 -27.40 -3.78 9.71
N ALA A 517 -26.52 -2.85 10.12
CA ALA A 517 -26.92 -1.56 10.67
C ALA A 517 -27.56 -0.62 9.63
N PHE A 518 -27.45 -0.95 8.33
CA PHE A 518 -27.97 -0.12 7.25
C PHE A 518 -28.79 -0.93 6.25
N THR A 519 -29.86 -0.32 5.75
CA THR A 519 -30.60 -0.84 4.60
C THR A 519 -29.87 -0.45 3.31
N THR A 520 -29.54 -1.44 2.48
CA THR A 520 -28.83 -1.28 1.20
C THR A 520 -29.72 -1.72 0.03
N SER A 521 -29.45 -1.25 -1.19
CA SER A 521 -30.22 -1.66 -2.38
C SER A 521 -29.89 -3.07 -2.90
N GLY A 522 -29.02 -3.79 -2.22
CA GLY A 522 -28.59 -5.13 -2.59
C GLY A 522 -27.40 -5.59 -1.74
N SER A 523 -26.86 -6.75 -2.09
CA SER A 523 -25.68 -7.33 -1.44
C SER A 523 -24.42 -7.02 -2.22
N LEU A 524 -23.37 -6.64 -1.51
CA LEU A 524 -22.01 -6.55 -2.04
C LEU A 524 -21.39 -7.96 -2.06
N ASN A 525 -20.65 -8.30 -3.12
CA ASN A 525 -19.99 -9.60 -3.24
C ASN A 525 -18.95 -9.79 -2.13
N ALA A 526 -19.12 -10.84 -1.33
CA ALA A 526 -18.32 -11.06 -0.13
C ALA A 526 -16.83 -11.33 -0.39
N THR A 527 -16.45 -11.74 -1.61
CA THR A 527 -15.07 -12.08 -1.95
C THR A 527 -14.41 -11.02 -2.81
N GLU A 528 -15.14 -10.47 -3.78
CA GLU A 528 -14.57 -9.54 -4.76
C GLU A 528 -14.80 -8.07 -4.40
N GLY A 529 -15.74 -7.78 -3.51
CA GLY A 529 -16.13 -6.43 -3.15
C GLY A 529 -16.96 -5.74 -4.24
N THR A 530 -17.55 -6.51 -5.16
CA THR A 530 -18.28 -6.00 -6.32
C THR A 530 -19.73 -5.67 -5.96
N PHE A 531 -20.25 -4.58 -6.53
CA PHE A 531 -21.63 -4.11 -6.35
C PHE A 531 -22.07 -3.31 -7.57
N SER A 532 -23.37 -3.26 -7.82
CA SER A 532 -23.92 -2.55 -8.98
C SER A 532 -24.90 -1.49 -8.52
N ILE A 533 -24.71 -0.26 -8.99
CA ILE A 533 -25.68 0.81 -8.80
C ILE A 533 -26.60 0.77 -10.01
N GLN A 534 -27.87 0.43 -9.81
CA GLN A 534 -28.82 0.32 -10.92
C GLN A 534 -29.60 1.61 -11.16
N SER A 535 -29.80 2.44 -10.13
CA SER A 535 -30.47 3.76 -10.25
C SER A 535 -30.03 4.73 -9.15
N ALA A 536 -30.27 6.04 -9.37
CA ALA A 536 -29.94 7.09 -8.40
C ALA A 536 -30.95 7.24 -7.26
N THR A 537 -32.03 6.45 -7.24
CA THR A 537 -33.05 6.43 -6.17
C THR A 537 -32.88 5.22 -5.25
N GLN A 538 -32.06 4.25 -5.66
CA GLN A 538 -31.76 3.07 -4.87
C GLN A 538 -30.79 3.41 -3.73
N PRO A 539 -31.04 2.91 -2.51
CA PRO A 539 -30.09 3.05 -1.40
C PRO A 539 -28.68 2.61 -1.78
N GLY A 540 -27.68 3.27 -1.22
CA GLY A 540 -26.28 2.89 -1.41
C GLY A 540 -25.94 1.50 -0.81
N PHE A 541 -24.65 1.20 -0.76
CA PHE A 541 -24.14 -0.05 -0.21
C PHE A 541 -23.43 0.18 1.12
N SER A 542 -23.40 -0.85 1.97
CA SER A 542 -22.58 -0.83 3.18
C SER A 542 -21.85 -2.15 3.38
N ALA A 543 -20.57 -2.05 3.75
CA ALA A 543 -19.71 -3.20 4.00
C ALA A 543 -18.90 -3.03 5.28
N ILE A 544 -18.75 -4.12 6.03
CA ILE A 544 -17.75 -4.27 7.07
C ILE A 544 -16.53 -4.95 6.43
N VAL A 545 -15.36 -4.34 6.56
CA VAL A 545 -14.11 -4.83 5.96
C VAL A 545 -13.15 -5.21 7.09
N PRO A 546 -12.90 -6.52 7.32
CA PRO A 546 -11.98 -6.97 8.34
C PRO A 546 -10.52 -6.75 7.91
N ASN A 547 -9.71 -6.22 8.81
CA ASN A 547 -8.26 -6.23 8.71
C ASN A 547 -7.66 -7.15 9.77
N TYR A 548 -6.53 -7.77 9.43
CA TYR A 548 -5.92 -8.83 10.20
C TYR A 548 -4.65 -8.31 10.84
N GLN A 549 -4.52 -8.53 12.14
CA GLN A 549 -3.20 -8.41 12.76
C GLN A 549 -2.30 -9.55 12.30
N THR A 550 -0.99 -9.32 12.38
CA THR A 550 0.00 -10.35 12.07
C THR A 550 0.90 -10.60 13.27
N ALA A 551 1.11 -11.87 13.60
CA ALA A 551 2.19 -12.32 14.46
C ALA A 551 3.22 -13.11 13.64
N GLU A 552 4.48 -13.04 14.06
CA GLU A 552 5.58 -13.78 13.46
C GLU A 552 6.19 -14.71 14.52
N ALA A 553 6.50 -15.94 14.15
CA ALA A 553 7.34 -16.83 14.96
C ALA A 553 8.51 -17.34 14.13
N VAL A 554 9.65 -17.49 14.81
CA VAL A 554 10.84 -18.14 14.28
C VAL A 554 10.97 -19.47 14.99
N ILE A 555 11.00 -20.56 14.23
CA ILE A 555 11.34 -21.87 14.80
C ILE A 555 12.87 -21.94 14.85
N LYS A 556 13.39 -22.23 16.05
CA LYS A 556 14.81 -22.34 16.34
C LYS A 556 15.11 -23.74 16.80
N GLY A 557 16.31 -24.24 16.55
CA GLY A 557 16.74 -25.57 16.98
C GLY A 557 18.25 -25.64 17.17
N HIS A 558 18.73 -26.83 17.48
CA HIS A 558 20.15 -27.10 17.63
C HIS A 558 20.53 -28.47 17.05
N LYS A 559 21.75 -28.59 16.57
CA LYS A 559 22.34 -29.84 16.11
C LYS A 559 23.70 -30.08 16.74
N ASP A 560 23.85 -31.25 17.33
CA ASP A 560 25.08 -31.69 17.98
C ASP A 560 25.81 -32.70 17.06
N TYR A 561 27.13 -32.57 16.96
CA TYR A 561 27.99 -33.47 16.18
C TYR A 561 28.96 -34.17 17.11
N VAL A 562 28.99 -35.50 17.07
CA VAL A 562 29.90 -36.30 17.89
C VAL A 562 30.60 -37.37 17.06
N ASP A 563 31.76 -37.83 17.51
CA ASP A 563 32.38 -39.05 16.98
C ASP A 563 31.79 -40.32 17.62
N SER A 564 32.31 -41.48 17.22
CA SER A 564 31.93 -42.80 17.73
C SER A 564 32.15 -42.99 19.23
N GLU A 565 33.01 -42.16 19.85
CA GLU A 565 33.32 -42.17 21.28
C GLU A 565 32.47 -41.12 22.05
N GLY A 566 31.67 -40.33 21.35
CA GLY A 566 30.80 -39.29 21.92
C GLY A 566 31.48 -37.92 22.09
N THR A 567 32.69 -37.74 21.56
CA THR A 567 33.43 -36.48 21.62
C THR A 567 32.89 -35.49 20.59
N ALA A 568 32.77 -34.22 20.95
CA ALA A 568 32.25 -33.18 20.05
C ALA A 568 33.15 -32.98 18.83
N VAL A 569 32.53 -32.83 17.65
CA VAL A 569 33.22 -32.62 16.37
C VAL A 569 32.84 -31.25 15.79
N THR A 570 33.82 -30.50 15.31
CA THR A 570 33.59 -29.25 14.58
C THR A 570 33.35 -29.54 13.11
N ILE A 571 32.26 -29.02 12.56
CA ILE A 571 31.87 -29.22 11.15
C ILE A 571 31.84 -27.86 10.44
N PRO A 572 32.26 -27.78 9.16
CA PRO A 572 32.09 -26.57 8.37
C PRO A 572 30.62 -26.11 8.30
N GLU A 573 30.41 -24.80 8.24
CA GLU A 573 29.07 -24.23 8.04
C GLU A 573 28.44 -24.76 6.74
N SER A 574 27.10 -24.89 6.73
CA SER A 574 26.34 -25.33 5.56
C SER A 574 26.63 -26.74 5.08
N THR A 575 27.15 -27.61 5.95
CA THR A 575 27.33 -29.04 5.65
C THR A 575 26.02 -29.82 5.73
N PHE A 576 25.17 -29.49 6.71
CA PHE A 576 23.90 -30.18 6.95
C PHE A 576 22.73 -29.21 6.80
N GLU A 577 21.61 -29.74 6.31
CA GLU A 577 20.39 -28.98 6.06
C GLU A 577 19.23 -29.59 6.87
N VAL A 578 18.34 -28.72 7.32
CA VAL A 578 17.11 -29.10 8.03
C VAL A 578 15.92 -28.44 7.36
N SER A 579 14.76 -29.08 7.48
CA SER A 579 13.50 -28.63 6.87
C SER A 579 12.42 -28.45 7.91
N VAL A 580 11.52 -27.51 7.66
CA VAL A 580 10.28 -27.32 8.41
C VAL A 580 9.09 -27.50 7.49
N SER A 581 8.06 -28.23 7.94
CA SER A 581 6.87 -28.51 7.14
C SER A 581 5.58 -28.53 7.96
N GLN A 582 4.47 -28.33 7.26
CA GLN A 582 3.12 -28.51 7.81
C GLN A 582 2.78 -30.01 7.92
N ILE A 583 1.95 -30.36 8.90
CA ILE A 583 1.47 -31.72 9.16
C ILE A 583 0.17 -31.95 8.39
N ALA A 584 0.12 -33.01 7.59
CA ALA A 584 -1.09 -33.36 6.84
C ALA A 584 -2.28 -33.62 7.78
N GLY A 585 -3.42 -32.98 7.50
CA GLY A 585 -4.67 -33.12 8.28
C GLY A 585 -4.89 -32.07 9.36
N GLU A 586 -3.90 -31.24 9.68
CA GLU A 586 -4.04 -30.11 10.61
C GLU A 586 -4.62 -28.86 9.91
N ASN A 587 -5.23 -27.95 10.68
CA ASN A 587 -5.77 -26.70 10.17
C ASN A 587 -4.72 -25.57 10.21
N TYR A 588 -4.38 -25.01 9.05
CA TYR A 588 -3.43 -23.89 8.89
C TYR A 588 -4.09 -22.61 8.37
N ASP A 589 -5.40 -22.46 8.56
CA ASP A 589 -6.11 -21.22 8.26
C ASP A 589 -5.47 -20.03 8.98
N GLY A 590 -5.06 -19.02 8.20
CA GLY A 590 -4.32 -17.86 8.70
C GLY A 590 -2.82 -18.07 8.91
N VAL A 591 -2.22 -19.15 8.39
CA VAL A 591 -0.77 -19.40 8.43
C VAL A 591 -0.15 -19.22 7.05
N THR A 592 0.94 -18.46 6.98
CA THR A 592 1.76 -18.31 5.77
C THR A 592 3.18 -18.79 6.07
N MET A 593 3.59 -19.87 5.41
CA MET A 593 4.96 -20.40 5.47
C MET A 593 5.95 -19.45 4.77
N PRO A 594 7.22 -19.41 5.20
CA PRO A 594 8.29 -18.73 4.47
C PRO A 594 8.48 -19.32 3.06
N GLY A 595 9.09 -18.55 2.16
CA GLY A 595 9.42 -19.02 0.81
C GLY A 595 10.42 -20.18 0.85
N ASP A 596 11.45 -20.04 1.68
CA ASP A 596 12.42 -21.09 1.95
C ASP A 596 12.02 -21.85 3.23
N VAL A 597 11.74 -23.15 3.06
CA VAL A 597 11.35 -24.05 4.15
C VAL A 597 12.50 -24.96 4.60
N THR A 598 13.68 -24.75 4.04
CA THR A 598 14.92 -25.40 4.45
C THR A 598 15.95 -24.35 4.88
N THR A 599 16.86 -24.75 5.76
CA THR A 599 17.96 -23.89 6.20
C THR A 599 19.19 -24.75 6.51
N PHE A 600 20.36 -24.15 6.30
CA PHE A 600 21.63 -24.77 6.65
C PHE A 600 21.91 -24.61 8.14
N VAL A 601 22.53 -25.63 8.73
CA VAL A 601 22.97 -25.56 10.13
C VAL A 601 24.23 -24.69 10.22
N HIS A 602 24.24 -23.76 11.18
CA HIS A 602 25.40 -22.91 11.44
C HIS A 602 26.57 -23.71 12.04
N SER A 603 27.79 -23.14 11.96
CA SER A 603 29.01 -23.77 12.49
C SER A 603 28.99 -24.05 14.00
N ASP A 604 28.16 -23.33 14.76
CA ASP A 604 27.94 -23.52 16.20
C ASP A 604 26.79 -24.51 16.52
N GLY A 605 26.19 -25.13 15.50
CA GLY A 605 25.08 -26.07 15.64
C GLY A 605 23.71 -25.42 15.70
N ARG A 606 23.59 -24.08 15.69
CA ARG A 606 22.27 -23.42 15.71
C ARG A 606 21.51 -23.64 14.40
N ILE A 607 20.19 -23.76 14.54
CA ILE A 607 19.21 -23.80 13.46
C ILE A 607 18.27 -22.62 13.66
N GLU A 608 18.09 -21.81 12.62
CA GLU A 608 17.12 -20.72 12.61
C GLU A 608 16.42 -20.69 11.25
N PHE A 609 15.11 -20.91 11.26
CA PHE A 609 14.29 -20.83 10.05
C PHE A 609 13.82 -19.40 9.81
N ASP A 610 13.38 -19.13 8.58
CA ASP A 610 12.68 -17.90 8.27
C ASP A 610 11.34 -17.79 9.03
N LYS A 611 10.89 -16.55 9.17
CA LYS A 611 9.69 -16.23 9.96
C LYS A 611 8.42 -16.82 9.34
N ILE A 612 7.66 -17.54 10.16
CA ILE A 612 6.30 -17.99 9.84
C ILE A 612 5.32 -16.90 10.28
N LYS A 613 4.37 -16.53 9.41
CA LYS A 613 3.36 -15.49 9.68
C LYS A 613 2.01 -16.08 10.04
N PHE A 614 1.35 -15.46 11.01
CA PHE A 614 0.06 -15.89 11.56
C PHE A 614 -0.94 -14.73 11.62
N THR A 615 -2.18 -14.95 11.17
CA THR A 615 -3.28 -13.97 11.22
C THR A 615 -4.46 -14.41 12.07
N LYS A 616 -4.44 -15.66 12.60
CA LYS A 616 -5.50 -16.22 13.44
C LYS A 616 -4.95 -16.78 14.74
N VAL A 617 -5.69 -16.55 15.82
CA VAL A 617 -5.43 -17.18 17.12
C VAL A 617 -5.59 -18.69 17.00
N GLY A 618 -4.73 -19.44 17.67
CA GLY A 618 -4.73 -20.89 17.53
C GLY A 618 -3.44 -21.54 17.97
N THR A 619 -3.42 -22.85 17.83
CA THR A 619 -2.25 -23.69 18.06
C THR A 619 -1.93 -24.38 16.74
N TYR A 620 -0.72 -24.17 16.22
CA TYR A 620 -0.26 -24.76 14.97
C TYR A 620 0.94 -25.64 15.24
N LYS A 621 0.93 -26.86 14.71
CA LYS A 621 2.03 -27.82 14.87
C LYS A 621 2.86 -27.86 13.60
N PHE A 622 4.16 -28.01 13.71
CA PHE A 622 5.07 -28.11 12.56
C PHE A 622 6.02 -29.29 12.76
N LYS A 623 6.43 -29.90 11.66
CA LYS A 623 7.45 -30.96 11.64
C LYS A 623 8.79 -30.37 11.24
N VAL A 624 9.81 -30.61 12.05
CA VAL A 624 11.20 -30.30 11.74
C VAL A 624 11.97 -31.60 11.54
N LYS A 625 12.72 -31.69 10.46
CA LYS A 625 13.45 -32.89 10.06
C LYS A 625 14.79 -32.55 9.43
N GLU A 626 15.82 -33.30 9.77
CA GLU A 626 17.09 -33.28 9.03
C GLU A 626 16.92 -33.85 7.62
N THR A 627 17.41 -33.13 6.62
CA THR A 627 17.39 -33.59 5.23
C THR A 627 18.69 -34.34 4.92
N ALA A 628 18.55 -35.50 4.26
CA ALA A 628 19.67 -36.29 3.76
C ALA A 628 19.83 -36.11 2.24
N SER A 629 19.55 -34.91 1.72
CA SER A 629 19.64 -34.57 0.29
C SER A 629 21.06 -34.74 -0.25
N ASN A 630 22.07 -34.44 0.58
CA ASN A 630 23.50 -34.64 0.30
C ASN A 630 24.15 -35.45 1.44
N PRO A 631 24.08 -36.79 1.41
CA PRO A 631 24.63 -37.60 2.48
C PRO A 631 26.17 -37.50 2.53
N VAL A 632 26.69 -37.27 3.73
CA VAL A 632 28.11 -37.28 4.07
C VAL A 632 28.46 -38.70 4.48
N ALA A 633 29.47 -39.27 3.81
CA ALA A 633 29.95 -40.62 4.07
C ALA A 633 30.42 -40.76 5.53
N GLY A 634 30.05 -41.86 6.18
CA GLY A 634 30.46 -42.15 7.56
C GLY A 634 29.62 -41.47 8.63
N VAL A 635 28.54 -40.78 8.28
CA VAL A 635 27.66 -40.09 9.22
C VAL A 635 26.39 -40.91 9.48
N ALA A 636 26.12 -41.21 10.74
CA ALA A 636 24.82 -41.68 11.20
C ALA A 636 23.94 -40.47 11.55
N TYR A 637 22.86 -40.29 10.80
CA TYR A 637 21.95 -39.14 10.86
C TYR A 637 20.84 -39.32 11.90
N ASP A 638 20.38 -38.23 12.51
CA ASP A 638 19.13 -38.24 13.31
C ASP A 638 17.92 -38.18 12.37
N THR A 639 17.33 -39.33 12.09
CA THR A 639 16.18 -39.46 11.18
C THR A 639 14.84 -39.13 11.84
N ALA A 640 14.82 -38.80 13.14
CA ALA A 640 13.59 -38.52 13.86
C ALA A 640 12.95 -37.20 13.42
N GLU A 641 11.65 -37.25 13.11
CA GLU A 641 10.84 -36.05 12.93
C GLU A 641 10.50 -35.46 14.30
N LYS A 642 10.80 -34.17 14.51
CA LYS A 642 10.50 -33.46 15.76
C LYS A 642 9.30 -32.55 15.53
N GLU A 643 8.33 -32.58 16.45
CA GLU A 643 7.16 -31.69 16.40
C GLU A 643 7.44 -30.41 17.21
N VAL A 644 7.11 -29.25 16.64
CA VAL A 644 7.17 -27.95 17.31
C VAL A 644 5.77 -27.33 17.29
N LYS A 645 5.28 -26.86 18.43
CA LYS A 645 3.97 -26.21 18.54
C LYS A 645 4.14 -24.71 18.67
N VAL A 646 3.53 -23.96 17.75
CA VAL A 646 3.42 -22.51 17.82
C VAL A 646 2.04 -22.12 18.33
N THR A 647 2.00 -21.41 19.46
CA THR A 647 0.77 -20.86 20.03
C THR A 647 0.64 -19.39 19.65
N VAL A 648 -0.48 -19.03 19.04
CA VAL A 648 -0.83 -17.66 18.66
C VAL A 648 -1.96 -17.18 19.56
N ALA A 649 -1.68 -16.19 20.40
CA ALA A 649 -2.63 -15.65 21.36
C ALA A 649 -2.84 -14.15 21.16
N ASN A 650 -4.04 -13.67 21.51
CA ASN A 650 -4.34 -12.25 21.60
C ASN A 650 -3.92 -11.73 22.99
N ASN A 651 -2.89 -10.89 23.06
CA ASN A 651 -2.37 -10.31 24.29
C ASN A 651 -2.73 -8.82 24.36
N GLY A 652 -3.95 -8.50 24.80
CA GLY A 652 -4.41 -7.12 24.96
C GLY A 652 -4.65 -6.37 23.63
N GLY A 653 -5.19 -7.06 22.63
CA GLY A 653 -5.43 -6.50 21.30
C GLY A 653 -4.21 -6.53 20.38
N THR A 654 -3.20 -7.34 20.69
CA THR A 654 -2.05 -7.62 19.81
C THR A 654 -1.82 -9.13 19.67
N LEU A 655 -1.69 -9.65 18.45
CA LEU A 655 -1.31 -11.06 18.25
C LEU A 655 0.16 -11.30 18.62
N LYS A 656 0.40 -12.38 19.36
CA LYS A 656 1.74 -12.88 19.67
C LYS A 656 1.83 -14.37 19.37
N ALA A 657 2.83 -14.75 18.60
CA ALA A 657 3.15 -16.15 18.30
C ALA A 657 4.36 -16.59 19.13
N THR A 658 4.34 -17.81 19.66
CA THR A 658 5.44 -18.35 20.48
C THR A 658 5.57 -19.85 20.23
N ALA A 659 6.77 -20.29 19.86
CA ALA A 659 7.12 -21.71 19.76
C ALA A 659 7.33 -22.29 21.17
N ASP A 660 6.88 -23.52 21.39
CA ASP A 660 6.94 -24.20 22.69
C ASP A 660 8.28 -24.88 22.97
N SER A 661 9.06 -25.17 21.93
CA SER A 661 10.25 -26.01 21.99
C SER A 661 11.24 -25.67 20.88
N GLU A 662 12.50 -26.04 21.11
CA GLU A 662 13.57 -26.00 20.12
C GLU A 662 14.04 -27.43 19.81
N PRO A 663 13.81 -27.97 18.60
CA PRO A 663 14.18 -29.34 18.29
C PRO A 663 15.70 -29.51 18.32
N ARG A 664 16.15 -30.64 18.86
CA ARG A 664 17.55 -31.03 18.89
C ARG A 664 17.79 -32.27 18.02
N PHE A 665 18.82 -32.20 17.20
CA PHE A 665 19.29 -33.29 16.35
C PHE A 665 20.70 -33.70 16.74
N ARG A 666 21.08 -34.96 16.54
CA ARG A 666 22.43 -35.44 16.84
C ARG A 666 22.96 -36.38 15.76
N ASN A 667 24.08 -36.01 15.13
CA ASN A 667 24.77 -36.89 14.18
C ASN A 667 26.01 -37.51 14.82
N VAL A 668 26.28 -38.76 14.45
CA VAL A 668 27.45 -39.52 14.92
C VAL A 668 28.36 -39.82 13.73
N PHE A 669 29.61 -39.34 13.79
CA PHE A 669 30.65 -39.62 12.81
C PHE A 669 31.34 -40.94 13.17
N THR A 670 31.28 -41.89 12.24
CA THR A 670 31.89 -43.22 12.41
C THR A 670 33.37 -43.20 12.04
N SER A 671 34.14 -44.06 12.69
CA SER A 671 35.55 -44.30 12.38
C SER A 671 35.82 -45.81 12.34
N VAL A 672 36.90 -46.21 11.67
CA VAL A 672 37.34 -47.61 11.62
C VAL A 672 38.82 -47.70 11.96
N LYS A 673 39.19 -48.70 12.76
CA LYS A 673 40.58 -48.97 13.14
C LYS A 673 41.12 -50.19 12.37
N LYS A 674 42.34 -50.10 11.86
CA LYS A 674 43.09 -51.24 11.29
C LYS A 674 44.49 -51.29 11.85
N ASN A 675 45.01 -52.51 11.97
CA ASN A 675 46.35 -52.77 12.44
C ASN A 675 47.16 -53.43 11.33
N LEU A 676 48.44 -53.06 11.21
CA LEU A 676 49.39 -53.68 10.28
C LEU A 676 50.42 -54.49 11.08
N ARG A 677 50.62 -55.74 10.65
CA ARG A 677 51.58 -56.68 11.25
C ARG A 677 52.74 -56.93 10.34
N VAL A 678 53.95 -56.95 10.90
CA VAL A 678 55.16 -57.36 10.20
C VAL A 678 55.71 -58.65 10.79
N LYS A 679 56.14 -59.55 9.92
CA LYS A 679 56.71 -60.86 10.25
C LYS A 679 58.19 -60.89 9.89
N LYS A 680 59.00 -61.31 10.85
CA LYS A 680 60.43 -61.55 10.69
C LYS A 680 60.74 -63.04 10.66
N THR A 681 61.42 -63.45 9.61
CA THR A 681 62.00 -64.79 9.47
C THR A 681 63.53 -64.71 9.36
N LEU A 682 64.21 -65.78 9.78
CA LEU A 682 65.66 -65.94 9.71
C LEU A 682 65.98 -67.22 8.94
N SER A 683 67.03 -67.15 8.13
CA SER A 683 67.53 -68.25 7.31
C SER A 683 69.07 -68.34 7.41
N GLY A 684 69.65 -69.46 6.98
CA GLY A 684 71.09 -69.71 7.08
C GLY A 684 71.48 -70.40 8.40
N ASP A 685 72.66 -70.06 8.93
CA ASP A 685 73.20 -70.67 10.15
C ASP A 685 72.44 -70.19 11.41
N THR A 686 72.53 -70.93 12.52
CA THR A 686 71.95 -70.48 13.79
C THR A 686 72.83 -69.42 14.44
N PRO A 687 72.31 -68.20 14.68
CA PRO A 687 73.11 -67.14 15.29
C PRO A 687 73.40 -67.43 16.76
N PRO A 688 74.59 -67.05 17.27
CA PRO A 688 74.99 -67.30 18.65
C PRO A 688 74.28 -66.39 19.68
N ALA A 689 73.66 -65.30 19.22
CA ALA A 689 72.89 -64.37 20.03
C ALA A 689 71.65 -63.89 19.26
N VAL A 690 70.59 -63.53 19.99
CA VAL A 690 69.35 -63.02 19.41
C VAL A 690 69.61 -61.62 18.83
N GLY A 691 69.38 -61.46 17.53
CA GLY A 691 69.50 -60.15 16.86
C GLY A 691 68.28 -59.26 17.08
N GLU A 692 68.50 -57.96 17.22
CA GLU A 692 67.46 -56.93 17.28
C GLU A 692 67.18 -56.38 15.86
N PHE A 693 65.98 -56.60 15.34
CA PHE A 693 65.55 -56.14 14.00
C PHE A 693 64.48 -55.06 14.12
N LYS A 694 64.58 -54.03 13.28
CA LYS A 694 63.69 -52.86 13.31
C LYS A 694 62.95 -52.69 12.00
N PHE A 695 61.66 -52.42 12.07
CA PHE A 695 60.81 -52.15 10.91
C PHE A 695 60.23 -50.76 11.00
N GLU A 696 60.25 -50.03 9.90
CA GLU A 696 59.68 -48.70 9.78
C GLU A 696 58.41 -48.76 8.91
N LEU A 697 57.29 -48.30 9.47
CA LEU A 697 56.10 -47.90 8.74
C LEU A 697 56.17 -46.39 8.52
N SER A 698 56.01 -45.92 7.29
CA SER A 698 55.97 -44.50 6.94
C SER A 698 54.73 -44.15 6.12
N GLN A 699 54.16 -42.98 6.33
CA GLN A 699 53.09 -42.47 5.48
C GLN A 699 53.64 -42.06 4.11
N ALA A 700 52.92 -42.38 3.03
CA ALA A 700 53.32 -42.06 1.66
C ALA A 700 52.31 -41.19 0.90
N GLY A 701 51.10 -41.03 1.43
CA GLY A 701 50.09 -40.11 0.89
C GLY A 701 48.66 -40.55 1.15
N THR A 702 47.70 -39.67 0.84
CA THR A 702 46.27 -39.97 0.93
C THR A 702 45.48 -39.26 -0.16
N THR A 703 44.35 -39.86 -0.56
CA THR A 703 43.34 -39.22 -1.42
C THR A 703 42.13 -38.70 -0.63
N ALA A 704 42.14 -38.82 0.70
CA ALA A 704 41.06 -38.33 1.55
C ALA A 704 41.01 -36.79 1.56
N GLN A 705 39.82 -36.23 1.34
CA GLN A 705 39.66 -34.77 1.32
C GLN A 705 39.97 -34.16 2.68
N GLY A 706 40.69 -33.03 2.68
CA GLY A 706 41.05 -32.30 3.90
C GLY A 706 42.24 -32.85 4.69
N LEU A 707 42.87 -33.93 4.21
CA LEU A 707 44.08 -34.50 4.81
C LEU A 707 45.28 -34.34 3.87
N SER A 708 46.39 -33.83 4.39
CA SER A 708 47.67 -33.74 3.65
C SER A 708 48.55 -34.97 3.83
N GLU A 709 48.33 -35.74 4.89
CA GLU A 709 49.10 -36.94 5.25
C GLU A 709 48.16 -38.06 5.72
N ALA A 710 48.58 -39.31 5.56
CA ALA A 710 47.83 -40.45 6.08
C ALA A 710 47.95 -40.56 7.61
N PRO A 711 46.90 -40.98 8.33
CA PRO A 711 46.96 -41.13 9.79
C PRO A 711 47.96 -42.22 10.17
N MET A 712 48.66 -42.07 11.29
CA MET A 712 49.70 -42.99 11.75
C MET A 712 49.36 -43.58 13.12
N PRO A 713 49.84 -44.80 13.46
CA PRO A 713 49.62 -45.37 14.79
C PRO A 713 50.16 -44.49 15.92
N ALA A 714 49.62 -44.68 17.12
CA ALA A 714 50.09 -43.98 18.32
C ALA A 714 51.61 -44.17 18.56
N GLY A 715 52.29 -43.09 18.96
CA GLY A 715 53.74 -43.09 19.19
C GLY A 715 54.58 -43.05 17.90
N SER A 716 54.00 -42.58 16.78
CA SER A 716 54.74 -42.24 15.56
C SER A 716 55.40 -40.86 15.70
N VAL A 717 56.56 -40.68 15.07
CA VAL A 717 57.34 -39.43 15.07
C VAL A 717 57.63 -39.05 13.62
N LEU A 718 57.29 -37.81 13.23
CA LEU A 718 57.51 -37.28 11.87
C LEU A 718 56.98 -38.22 10.75
N GLY A 719 55.75 -38.73 10.91
CA GLY A 719 55.10 -39.59 9.91
C GLY A 719 55.66 -41.01 9.83
N LYS A 720 56.45 -41.44 10.82
CA LYS A 720 57.10 -42.76 10.87
C LYS A 720 56.85 -43.48 12.20
N LYS A 721 56.66 -44.78 12.13
CA LYS A 721 56.59 -45.68 13.29
C LYS A 721 57.66 -46.75 13.16
N VAL A 722 58.53 -46.85 14.16
CA VAL A 722 59.51 -47.93 14.24
C VAL A 722 59.08 -48.93 15.32
N VAL A 723 59.07 -50.21 14.96
CA VAL A 723 58.87 -51.33 15.88
C VAL A 723 60.06 -52.26 15.86
N THR A 724 60.23 -53.05 16.92
CA THR A 724 61.43 -53.88 17.12
C THR A 724 61.04 -55.29 17.51
N VAL A 725 61.67 -56.28 16.89
CA VAL A 725 61.55 -57.69 17.24
C VAL A 725 62.93 -58.29 17.52
N ASN A 726 63.01 -59.18 18.51
CA ASN A 726 64.23 -59.91 18.85
C ASN A 726 64.15 -61.30 18.22
N GLY A 727 65.03 -61.60 17.26
CA GLY A 727 65.04 -62.85 16.51
C GLY A 727 63.92 -62.95 15.47
N ALA A 728 63.49 -64.18 15.17
CA ALA A 728 62.31 -64.41 14.34
C ALA A 728 61.02 -64.22 15.16
N GLY A 729 59.99 -63.62 14.58
CA GLY A 729 58.75 -63.31 15.29
C GLY A 729 57.83 -62.39 14.50
N GLU A 730 56.71 -61.98 15.12
CA GLU A 730 55.72 -61.07 14.55
C GLU A 730 55.47 -59.91 15.51
N ILE A 731 55.22 -58.72 14.97
CA ILE A 731 54.90 -57.53 15.76
C ILE A 731 53.92 -56.61 15.03
N ASP A 732 53.01 -55.99 15.79
CA ASP A 732 52.03 -55.00 15.35
C ASP A 732 52.63 -53.59 15.35
N PHE A 733 52.34 -52.78 14.33
CA PHE A 733 52.66 -51.34 14.33
C PHE A 733 51.73 -50.53 15.25
N GLY A 734 50.59 -51.10 15.64
CA GLY A 734 49.52 -50.45 16.40
C GLY A 734 48.35 -50.05 15.52
N ASP A 735 47.24 -49.66 16.17
CA ASP A 735 46.01 -49.30 15.46
C ASP A 735 46.14 -47.94 14.77
N ILE A 736 45.67 -47.91 13.52
CA ILE A 736 45.49 -46.71 12.72
C ILE A 736 43.99 -46.45 12.64
N GLU A 737 43.56 -45.28 13.10
CA GLU A 737 42.17 -44.85 13.02
C GLU A 737 41.93 -44.01 11.76
N PHE A 738 40.93 -44.42 10.97
CA PHE A 738 40.49 -43.72 9.76
C PHE A 738 39.14 -43.07 10.01
N LYS A 739 39.09 -41.74 9.84
CA LYS A 739 37.89 -40.90 10.09
C LYS A 739 37.25 -40.34 8.82
N ALA A 740 37.87 -40.56 7.65
CA ALA A 740 37.41 -40.05 6.37
C ALA A 740 37.58 -41.10 5.27
N VAL A 741 36.68 -41.07 4.28
CA VAL A 741 36.78 -41.93 3.09
C VAL A 741 37.94 -41.49 2.18
N GLY A 742 38.60 -42.46 1.57
CA GLY A 742 39.77 -42.23 0.72
C GLY A 742 40.77 -43.38 0.78
N LYS A 743 41.80 -43.28 -0.04
CA LYS A 743 42.90 -44.25 -0.07
C LYS A 743 44.08 -43.69 0.71
N TYR A 744 44.62 -44.50 1.62
CA TYR A 744 45.76 -44.16 2.45
C TYR A 744 46.92 -45.08 2.12
N THR A 745 48.05 -44.50 1.70
CA THR A 745 49.20 -45.25 1.25
C THR A 745 50.31 -45.17 2.29
N TYR A 746 50.87 -46.32 2.63
CA TYR A 746 51.98 -46.48 3.56
C TYR A 746 53.11 -47.28 2.93
N LYS A 747 54.34 -47.06 3.41
CA LYS A 747 55.52 -47.83 3.05
C LYS A 747 56.07 -48.55 4.28
N VAL A 748 56.46 -49.81 4.11
CA VAL A 748 57.08 -50.62 5.16
C VAL A 748 58.42 -51.15 4.70
N VAL A 749 59.46 -50.89 5.48
CA VAL A 749 60.84 -51.31 5.22
C VAL A 749 61.48 -51.90 6.48
N GLU A 750 62.45 -52.78 6.30
CA GLU A 750 63.37 -53.17 7.37
C GLU A 750 64.55 -52.19 7.43
N LEU A 751 64.92 -51.77 8.64
CA LEU A 751 66.07 -50.89 8.88
C LEU A 751 67.33 -51.75 9.09
N ASP A 752 68.41 -51.39 8.40
CA ASP A 752 69.72 -52.00 8.60
C ASP A 752 70.34 -51.53 9.93
N THR A 753 70.32 -52.42 10.94
CA THR A 753 70.94 -52.17 12.25
C THR A 753 72.41 -52.56 12.29
N ARG A 754 73.01 -53.00 11.17
CA ARG A 754 74.42 -53.35 11.00
C ARG A 754 74.93 -54.46 11.93
N LEU A 755 74.04 -55.37 12.34
CA LEU A 755 74.46 -56.57 13.07
C LEU A 755 75.40 -57.41 12.20
N ALA A 756 76.55 -57.79 12.77
CA ALA A 756 77.57 -58.55 12.06
C ALA A 756 77.02 -59.87 11.50
N ASN A 757 77.41 -60.18 10.26
CA ASN A 757 77.12 -61.44 9.57
C ASN A 757 75.65 -61.68 9.21
N TYR A 758 74.80 -60.66 9.29
CA TYR A 758 73.44 -60.68 8.75
C TYR A 758 73.38 -59.99 7.39
N THR A 759 72.73 -60.64 6.43
CA THR A 759 72.23 -60.00 5.21
C THR A 759 70.78 -59.61 5.42
N TYR A 760 70.49 -58.30 5.32
CA TYR A 760 69.17 -57.74 5.56
C TYR A 760 68.27 -57.81 4.33
N ASP A 761 66.96 -57.96 4.54
CA ASP A 761 65.96 -57.92 3.48
C ASP A 761 65.69 -56.46 3.07
N SER A 762 66.10 -56.08 1.85
CA SER A 762 65.91 -54.74 1.32
C SER A 762 64.55 -54.52 0.65
N THR A 763 63.58 -55.42 0.85
CA THR A 763 62.23 -55.29 0.27
C THR A 763 61.52 -54.03 0.80
N GLU A 764 60.90 -53.25 -0.09
CA GLU A 764 59.95 -52.21 0.29
C GLU A 764 58.52 -52.67 -0.05
N TYR A 765 57.65 -52.69 0.97
CA TYR A 765 56.23 -52.96 0.77
C TYR A 765 55.44 -51.64 0.69
N THR A 766 54.47 -51.58 -0.21
CA THR A 766 53.47 -50.51 -0.24
C THR A 766 52.12 -51.07 0.23
N VAL A 767 51.55 -50.46 1.27
CA VAL A 767 50.22 -50.83 1.79
C VAL A 767 49.24 -49.73 1.40
N VAL A 768 48.17 -50.10 0.69
CA VAL A 768 47.08 -49.17 0.35
C VAL A 768 45.84 -49.58 1.13
N VAL A 769 45.42 -48.74 2.07
CA VAL A 769 44.18 -48.90 2.81
C VAL A 769 43.08 -48.13 2.06
N ASP A 770 42.11 -48.85 1.50
CA ASP A 770 40.94 -48.29 0.84
C ASP A 770 39.79 -48.18 1.85
N VAL A 771 39.38 -46.94 2.13
CA VAL A 771 38.36 -46.61 3.12
C VAL A 771 37.12 -46.08 2.41
N THR A 772 36.02 -46.83 2.50
CA THR A 772 34.76 -46.55 1.81
C THR A 772 33.58 -46.49 2.79
N ALA A 773 32.44 -45.97 2.35
CA ALA A 773 31.19 -46.10 3.10
C ALA A 773 30.44 -47.37 2.65
N ASP A 774 29.91 -48.12 3.62
CA ASP A 774 29.09 -49.30 3.35
C ASP A 774 27.62 -48.96 3.06
N ALA A 775 26.78 -49.98 2.87
CA ALA A 775 25.35 -49.82 2.59
C ALA A 775 24.56 -49.14 3.74
N ASN A 776 25.11 -49.12 4.95
CA ASN A 776 24.55 -48.44 6.12
C ASN A 776 25.19 -47.06 6.37
N ASN A 777 25.98 -46.56 5.41
CA ASN A 777 26.76 -45.32 5.50
C ASN A 777 27.82 -45.31 6.62
N GLN A 778 28.27 -46.47 7.08
CA GLN A 778 29.38 -46.60 8.04
C GLN A 778 30.71 -46.70 7.29
N ILE A 779 31.79 -46.15 7.87
CA ILE A 779 33.12 -46.27 7.27
C ILE A 779 33.67 -47.69 7.46
N VAL A 780 34.06 -48.33 6.36
CA VAL A 780 34.76 -49.62 6.33
C VAL A 780 36.12 -49.46 5.68
N ALA A 781 37.11 -50.23 6.16
CA ALA A 781 38.48 -50.21 5.65
C ALA A 781 38.92 -51.61 5.20
N ASN A 782 39.55 -51.69 4.04
CA ASN A 782 40.26 -52.86 3.55
C ASN A 782 41.66 -52.45 3.12
N TYR A 783 42.64 -53.36 3.16
CA TYR A 783 43.98 -53.04 2.71
C TYR A 783 44.53 -54.06 1.72
N GLU A 784 45.38 -53.57 0.83
CA GLU A 784 46.12 -54.35 -0.16
C GLU A 784 47.62 -54.11 0.09
N ILE A 785 48.42 -55.19 0.14
CA ILE A 785 49.88 -55.13 0.33
C ILE A 785 50.56 -55.46 -0.99
N LYS A 786 51.48 -54.60 -1.42
CA LYS A 786 52.26 -54.76 -2.66
C LYS A 786 53.74 -54.89 -2.39
N LYS A 787 54.36 -55.87 -3.03
CA LYS A 787 55.80 -56.05 -3.15
C LYS A 787 56.21 -55.76 -4.59
N GLY A 788 56.61 -54.51 -4.87
CA GLY A 788 56.75 -54.05 -6.26
C GLY A 788 55.40 -54.10 -6.99
N ALA A 789 55.32 -54.88 -8.08
CA ALA A 789 54.10 -55.05 -8.86
C ALA A 789 53.20 -56.21 -8.36
N GLU A 790 53.70 -57.05 -7.45
CA GLU A 790 52.99 -58.23 -6.95
C GLU A 790 52.15 -57.91 -5.72
N THR A 791 50.96 -58.49 -5.61
CA THR A 791 50.10 -58.39 -4.42
C THR A 791 50.34 -59.59 -3.52
N VAL A 792 50.63 -59.34 -2.25
CA VAL A 792 50.96 -60.37 -1.25
C VAL A 792 50.00 -60.31 -0.07
N ASN A 793 49.95 -61.36 0.74
CA ASN A 793 49.00 -61.46 1.87
C ASN A 793 49.57 -60.90 3.19
N ASP A 794 50.89 -60.82 3.32
CA ASP A 794 51.58 -60.50 4.57
C ASP A 794 52.87 -59.69 4.35
N LEU A 795 53.26 -58.90 5.35
CA LEU A 795 54.52 -58.16 5.38
C LEU A 795 55.60 -59.05 5.98
N THR A 796 56.25 -59.88 5.15
CA THR A 796 57.32 -60.79 5.60
C THR A 796 58.70 -60.34 5.13
N PHE A 797 59.64 -60.24 6.07
CA PHE A 797 61.06 -59.93 5.82
C PHE A 797 61.94 -61.10 6.25
N ASN A 798 62.88 -61.54 5.42
CA ASN A 798 63.78 -62.65 5.72
C ASN A 798 65.25 -62.23 5.74
N ASN A 799 65.89 -62.25 6.91
CA ASN A 799 67.34 -62.06 6.99
C ASN A 799 68.06 -63.39 6.91
N LYS A 800 69.29 -63.35 6.39
CA LYS A 800 70.17 -64.51 6.33
C LYS A 800 71.37 -64.30 7.26
N TYR A 801 71.65 -65.25 8.14
CA TYR A 801 72.86 -65.28 8.95
C TYR A 801 73.86 -66.31 8.39
N GLU A 802 75.14 -65.95 8.32
CA GLU A 802 76.20 -66.86 7.87
C GLU A 802 77.43 -66.77 8.78
N VAL A 803 77.98 -67.91 9.21
CA VAL A 803 79.22 -67.90 10.00
C VAL A 803 80.40 -67.45 9.11
N PRO A 804 81.26 -66.52 9.57
CA PRO A 804 82.43 -66.08 8.80
C PRO A 804 83.35 -67.24 8.44
N LYS A 805 83.63 -67.45 7.14
CA LYS A 805 84.64 -68.40 6.69
C LYS A 805 86.04 -67.83 6.93
N ALA A 806 86.90 -68.58 7.63
CA ALA A 806 88.27 -68.17 7.91
C ALA A 806 89.09 -67.97 6.60
N PRO A 807 89.96 -66.95 6.51
CA PRO A 807 90.78 -66.72 5.31
C PRO A 807 91.90 -67.77 5.20
N THR A 808 92.06 -68.40 4.03
CA THR A 808 93.21 -69.24 3.69
C THR A 808 94.43 -68.37 3.33
N SER A 809 95.57 -68.56 4.02
CA SER A 809 96.85 -67.86 3.83
C SER A 809 97.86 -68.65 2.94
N PRO A 810 98.92 -68.01 2.38
CA PRO A 810 99.46 -68.30 1.03
C PRO A 810 100.66 -69.27 0.97
N SER A 811 100.95 -69.79 -0.25
CA SER A 811 102.19 -70.52 -0.57
C SER A 811 103.05 -69.79 -1.62
N LYS A 812 104.38 -69.76 -1.40
CA LYS A 812 105.46 -69.14 -2.19
C LYS A 812 106.13 -70.17 -3.13
N ASP A 813 106.43 -69.78 -4.38
CA ASP A 813 107.79 -69.63 -4.98
C ASP A 813 107.66 -69.41 -6.51
N LYS A 814 108.12 -68.25 -7.04
CA LYS A 814 109.34 -68.01 -7.89
C LYS A 814 109.41 -68.84 -9.18
N THR A 815 109.55 -68.24 -10.38
CA THR A 815 110.78 -67.57 -10.85
C THR A 815 110.58 -66.43 -11.88
N ILE A 816 111.67 -65.67 -12.05
CA ILE A 816 111.89 -64.31 -12.60
C ILE A 816 112.40 -64.36 -14.07
N ASN A 817 112.15 -63.32 -14.90
CA ASN A 817 113.19 -62.55 -15.63
C ASN A 817 112.67 -61.41 -16.56
N ASN A 818 113.03 -60.17 -16.16
CA ASN A 818 113.59 -59.03 -16.93
C ASN A 818 112.81 -58.33 -18.07
N ALA A 819 112.85 -57.00 -18.27
CA ALA A 819 113.41 -55.85 -17.54
C ALA A 819 113.05 -54.50 -18.23
N LYS A 820 113.21 -53.39 -17.47
CA LYS A 820 113.25 -51.92 -17.79
C LYS A 820 111.92 -51.15 -17.57
N LYS A 821 111.85 -50.03 -16.83
CA LYS A 821 112.85 -49.17 -16.12
C LYS A 821 112.13 -48.27 -15.07
N HIS A 822 112.84 -47.97 -13.98
CA HIS A 822 112.52 -47.16 -12.80
C HIS A 822 112.14 -45.67 -12.99
N LYS A 823 111.37 -45.08 -12.04
CA LYS A 823 111.89 -44.24 -10.91
C LYS A 823 110.75 -43.72 -9.97
N SER A 824 110.94 -43.88 -8.66
CA SER A 824 110.26 -43.22 -7.51
C SER A 824 111.01 -41.90 -7.13
N PRO A 825 110.72 -41.15 -6.04
CA PRO A 825 109.58 -41.10 -5.09
C PRO A 825 109.08 -39.65 -4.73
N LYS A 826 107.98 -39.47 -3.96
CA LYS A 826 107.87 -38.54 -2.79
C LYS A 826 106.46 -38.44 -2.17
N THR A 827 106.47 -38.16 -0.87
CA THR A 827 105.44 -38.03 0.17
C THR A 827 104.83 -36.62 0.31
N GLY A 828 103.65 -36.51 0.92
CA GLY A 828 103.04 -35.29 1.50
C GLY A 828 101.53 -35.46 1.70
N ASP A 829 101.07 -35.73 2.93
CA ASP A 829 100.33 -34.81 3.83
C ASP A 829 98.93 -34.38 3.30
N SER A 830 97.84 -34.46 4.07
CA SER A 830 97.70 -34.10 5.48
C SER A 830 96.50 -34.77 6.15
N THR A 831 96.76 -35.24 7.37
CA THR A 831 95.85 -35.41 8.51
C THR A 831 95.16 -34.07 8.85
N GLU A 832 93.94 -34.05 9.37
CA GLU A 832 93.74 -34.15 10.82
C GLU A 832 92.33 -34.58 11.25
N ASP A 833 92.35 -35.06 12.47
CA ASP A 833 91.44 -35.95 13.17
C ASP A 833 90.66 -35.17 14.23
N LEU A 834 89.66 -35.83 14.81
CA LEU A 834 89.27 -35.71 16.23
C LEU A 834 88.60 -34.42 16.79
N MET A 835 87.35 -34.63 17.24
CA MET A 835 86.86 -34.40 18.61
C MET A 835 86.93 -33.02 19.31
N LEU A 836 85.71 -32.59 19.71
CA LEU A 836 85.31 -32.15 21.06
C LEU A 836 85.35 -30.64 21.45
N MET A 837 84.13 -30.15 21.70
CA MET A 837 83.66 -29.18 22.72
C MET A 837 84.16 -27.72 22.83
N LEU A 838 83.12 -26.89 23.08
CA LEU A 838 83.05 -25.70 23.95
C LEU A 838 83.58 -24.35 23.45
N SER A 839 82.60 -23.52 23.04
CA SER A 839 82.40 -22.08 23.37
C SER A 839 83.49 -21.07 22.98
N ILE A 840 83.17 -19.97 22.29
CA ILE A 840 82.78 -18.64 22.86
C ILE A 840 82.52 -17.73 21.63
N PHE A 841 81.32 -17.17 21.43
CA PHE A 841 80.83 -15.85 21.88
C PHE A 841 81.24 -14.65 20.99
N ALA A 842 80.26 -13.77 20.72
CA ALA A 842 80.32 -12.43 20.10
C ALA A 842 80.72 -12.38 18.61
N ALA A 843 80.09 -11.63 17.71
CA ALA A 843 79.02 -10.63 17.68
C ALA A 843 78.44 -10.69 16.24
N SER A 844 77.16 -10.48 15.98
CA SER A 844 76.38 -9.24 16.10
C SER A 844 74.90 -9.62 15.93
N VAL A 845 73.94 -9.32 16.82
CA VAL A 845 73.45 -8.02 17.30
C VAL A 845 73.09 -7.08 16.13
N LEU A 846 71.85 -7.16 15.63
CA LEU A 846 70.86 -6.08 15.71
C LEU A 846 69.54 -6.44 14.99
N MET A 847 68.44 -6.05 15.63
CA MET A 847 67.04 -6.05 15.18
C MET A 847 66.29 -7.39 15.29
N LEU A 848 65.44 -7.55 16.31
CA LEU A 848 64.11 -6.94 16.32
C LEU A 848 63.35 -7.30 17.61
N ILE A 849 63.28 -6.39 18.59
CA ILE A 849 62.10 -6.28 19.47
C ILE A 849 61.79 -4.80 19.66
N GLY A 850 60.54 -4.42 19.32
CA GLY A 850 59.82 -3.36 20.01
C GLY A 850 59.59 -2.08 19.22
N THR A 851 58.38 -1.96 18.66
CA THR A 851 57.44 -0.82 18.82
C THR A 851 56.22 -1.10 17.94
N ILE A 852 55.11 -1.55 18.52
CA ILE A 852 53.97 -0.71 18.92
C ILE A 852 53.53 0.25 17.81
N GLY A 853 52.30 0.05 17.33
CA GLY A 853 51.44 1.19 17.09
C GLY A 853 50.86 1.30 15.68
N TYR A 854 49.61 0.86 15.59
CA TYR A 854 48.52 1.65 15.00
C TYR A 854 48.21 1.49 13.50
N LYS A 855 47.07 0.82 13.33
CA LYS A 855 45.91 1.26 12.54
C LYS A 855 46.00 1.37 11.01
N LYS A 856 44.98 0.68 10.46
CA LYS A 856 43.94 1.17 9.54
C LYS A 856 44.20 0.96 8.04
N ARG A 857 43.32 0.07 7.54
CA ARG A 857 42.32 0.30 6.50
C ARG A 857 42.78 0.23 5.04
N LEU A 858 42.09 -0.70 4.37
CA LEU A 858 41.48 -0.60 3.04
C LEU A 858 42.43 -0.58 1.85
N ARG A 859 42.55 -1.71 1.17
CA ARG A 859 41.65 -2.04 0.05
C ARG A 859 41.49 -3.54 -0.11
#